data_AF-A0A7W4ED66-F1
#
_entry.id   AF-A0A7W4ED66-F1
#
_cell.length_a   1.000
_cell.length_b   1.000
_cell.length_c   1.000
_cell.angle_alpha   90.00
_cell.angle_beta   90.00
_cell.angle_gamma   90.00
#
_symmetry.space_group_name_H-M   'P 1'
#
loop_
_entity.id
_entity.type
_entity.pdbx_description
1 polymer ?
#
loop_
_entity_poly.entity_id
_entity_poly.type
_entity_poly.pdbx_seq_one_letter_code
_entity_poly.pdbx_strand_id
1 'polypeptide(L)'
;MSNPTKERTANPVNNTLAHEANAGFDKDRYDLYEKALNLTNTPESKTKRIVSGLSLMRDFAGELFAKYSNHSAYTAYLLYTAGNRDELLKTENLASLRHKMLEDHKKQWEVDAYKKFNQIVSMLQDTSQLSSAWSKFLNTQKMPSKPDTENKESLYTAITKARKLEKSKGRIKPSSAESQYLTDEQKQSQLLETATHDRMQAENLMQELWQQPMNMLDLDDLLDAGESVGLSTIFMEAVNTLNKLNNTRYDTSEAYELAYKSEALLAPLCEIIGFDGLAMALRSKVICLQLRNTGQGHFVDLAERILSEFGVLGTTDTDNPGHVITAEERNQNYCNITEKILARMIGKTDKSGGDSKLVLGQESNHNIVVGNGNCSYEWHTELRAVWRLKSVGSLARKLAEAAKKAEKQKREEYQKIRTSISPDILQAYDDKMNSVKAKEKERQDGREFIPYEDLQAYDENTIKILDDLKAQCIDELCEQFDDITPQTLRSLSPPEKDSSLEVPFDIDGITFITEDRDELLDVFLDMINNNDIVTPPQDKATQNNKTSTNEDDDYIITPYAAPGRDKILKVEGDTQFIEDIKAAFEARYPGTRAEEYIDFKEDNKKGFRVAKMTGLYEDQASGILPFEVQVLTKEDRKATRHGIAAHILYKLGKQLGYQLQPTEEQLTRMSNLNRRKQDFGKTSLHQPSRSRINNTNRKIDAMLAQAQLHS
;
A
#
# COMPACT_ATOMS: atom_id res chain seq x y z
N MET A 1 -24.38 -63.08 34.99
CA MET A 1 -23.75 -64.29 34.44
C MET A 1 -22.57 -63.85 33.57
N SER A 2 -21.37 -64.18 34.05
CA SER A 2 -20.11 -64.46 33.33
C SER A 2 -19.63 -63.56 32.17
N ASN A 3 -18.69 -62.67 32.49
CA ASN A 3 -17.45 -62.45 31.71
C ASN A 3 -16.54 -63.70 31.87
N PRO A 4 -15.55 -64.03 30.98
CA PRO A 4 -14.35 -63.18 30.79
C PRO A 4 -13.47 -63.38 29.51
N THR A 5 -12.69 -62.36 29.14
CA THR A 5 -11.22 -62.41 28.87
C THR A 5 -10.73 -60.96 28.61
N LYS A 6 -10.09 -60.24 29.55
CA LYS A 6 -8.66 -60.22 29.96
C LYS A 6 -7.71 -60.00 28.76
N GLU A 7 -6.81 -59.02 28.67
CA GLU A 7 -5.98 -58.23 29.62
C GLU A 7 -5.56 -56.88 28.96
N ARG A 8 -5.49 -55.72 29.65
CA ARG A 8 -4.31 -55.09 30.34
C ARG A 8 -3.04 -55.02 29.44
N THR A 9 -2.28 -53.94 29.28
CA THR A 9 -1.90 -52.82 30.19
C THR A 9 -1.00 -51.80 29.46
N ALA A 10 -1.04 -50.55 29.96
CA ALA A 10 0.06 -49.56 30.10
C ALA A 10 0.64 -48.79 28.88
N ASN A 11 0.47 -47.46 28.94
CA ASN A 11 1.35 -46.40 28.40
C ASN A 11 2.79 -46.55 28.96
N PRO A 12 3.87 -46.14 28.25
CA PRO A 12 4.31 -44.72 28.25
C PRO A 12 5.10 -44.19 27.00
N VAL A 13 5.00 -42.87 26.78
CA VAL A 13 6.05 -41.88 26.42
C VAL A 13 6.88 -42.00 25.11
N ASN A 14 6.80 -40.91 24.32
CA ASN A 14 7.76 -40.24 23.41
C ASN A 14 8.25 -40.83 22.06
N ASN A 15 8.03 -39.97 21.05
CA ASN A 15 8.98 -39.43 20.06
C ASN A 15 9.22 -40.09 18.69
N THR A 16 8.90 -39.27 17.67
CA THR A 16 9.53 -39.07 16.35
C THR A 16 9.48 -40.23 15.36
N LEU A 17 8.82 -39.99 14.22
CA LEU A 17 9.45 -40.01 12.90
C LEU A 17 8.50 -39.47 11.81
N ALA A 18 9.03 -38.47 11.10
CA ALA A 18 8.68 -37.93 9.79
C ALA A 18 7.46 -38.51 9.05
N HIS A 19 6.42 -37.67 8.88
CA HIS A 19 5.55 -37.76 7.71
C HIS A 19 5.98 -36.71 6.68
N GLU A 20 6.48 -37.21 5.55
CA GLU A 20 6.57 -36.49 4.29
C GLU A 20 5.19 -35.92 3.94
N ALA A 21 5.06 -34.59 3.96
CA ALA A 21 3.92 -33.90 3.39
C ALA A 21 4.03 -33.95 1.86
N ASN A 22 3.58 -35.06 1.27
CA ASN A 22 3.14 -35.08 -0.11
C ASN A 22 2.03 -34.03 -0.25
N ALA A 23 2.32 -32.95 -0.98
CA ALA A 23 1.33 -32.01 -1.47
C ALA A 23 0.38 -32.77 -2.43
N GLY A 24 -0.60 -33.45 -1.86
CA GLY A 24 -1.65 -34.14 -2.59
C GLY A 24 -2.50 -33.11 -3.33
N PHE A 25 -2.57 -33.26 -4.64
CA PHE A 25 -3.53 -32.60 -5.52
C PHE A 25 -4.94 -32.93 -4.99
N ASP A 26 -5.62 -31.93 -4.43
CA ASP A 26 -6.94 -32.07 -3.81
C ASP A 26 -8.00 -32.31 -4.90
N LYS A 27 -8.28 -33.59 -5.17
CA LYS A 27 -9.18 -34.06 -6.22
C LYS A 27 -10.65 -33.68 -5.94
N ASP A 28 -11.01 -33.49 -4.67
CA ASP A 28 -12.37 -33.11 -4.25
C ASP A 28 -12.68 -31.64 -4.56
N ARG A 29 -11.66 -30.76 -4.61
CA ARG A 29 -11.81 -29.40 -5.16
C ARG A 29 -12.10 -29.44 -6.67
N TYR A 30 -11.52 -30.39 -7.40
CA TYR A 30 -11.72 -30.52 -8.86
C TYR A 30 -13.13 -31.00 -9.23
N ASP A 31 -13.72 -31.91 -8.46
CA ASP A 31 -15.11 -32.37 -8.66
C ASP A 31 -16.15 -31.26 -8.36
N LEU A 32 -15.80 -30.31 -7.49
CA LEU A 32 -16.59 -29.09 -7.26
C LEU A 32 -16.54 -28.13 -8.47
N TYR A 33 -15.42 -28.09 -9.19
CA TYR A 33 -15.27 -27.32 -10.43
C TYR A 33 -15.99 -27.96 -11.63
N GLU A 34 -16.05 -29.30 -11.70
CA GLU A 34 -16.81 -30.02 -12.74
C GLU A 34 -18.34 -29.85 -12.60
N LYS A 35 -18.83 -29.69 -11.36
CA LYS A 35 -20.23 -29.29 -11.10
C LYS A 35 -20.50 -27.81 -11.40
N ALA A 36 -19.51 -26.94 -11.27
CA ALA A 36 -19.60 -25.53 -11.69
C ALA A 36 -19.55 -25.34 -13.22
N LEU A 37 -19.15 -26.38 -13.96
CA LEU A 37 -19.00 -26.39 -15.42
C LEU A 37 -20.31 -26.69 -16.19
N ASN A 38 -21.38 -27.17 -15.53
CA ASN A 38 -22.68 -27.51 -16.14
C ASN A 38 -23.79 -26.45 -15.85
N LEU A 39 -23.43 -25.18 -15.67
CA LEU A 39 -24.36 -24.13 -15.26
C LEU A 39 -25.03 -23.43 -16.44
N THR A 40 -25.93 -24.12 -17.14
CA THR A 40 -26.90 -23.47 -18.02
C THR A 40 -28.20 -23.08 -17.29
N ASN A 41 -28.42 -23.53 -16.04
CA ASN A 41 -29.69 -23.36 -15.32
C ASN A 41 -29.59 -23.13 -13.78
N THR A 42 -28.51 -22.54 -13.26
CA THR A 42 -28.36 -22.39 -11.79
C THR A 42 -28.75 -21.00 -11.28
N PRO A 43 -29.54 -20.89 -10.18
CA PRO A 43 -29.97 -19.61 -9.63
C PRO A 43 -28.81 -18.75 -9.11
N GLU A 44 -28.95 -17.43 -9.31
CA GLU A 44 -27.97 -16.38 -8.98
C GLU A 44 -27.37 -16.46 -7.56
N SER A 45 -28.17 -16.94 -6.60
CA SER A 45 -27.76 -17.12 -5.19
C SER A 45 -26.67 -18.18 -4.99
N LYS A 46 -26.57 -19.20 -5.85
CA LYS A 46 -25.52 -20.24 -5.79
C LYS A 46 -24.24 -19.81 -6.51
N THR A 47 -24.34 -19.03 -7.59
CA THR A 47 -23.19 -18.42 -8.27
C THR A 47 -22.43 -17.45 -7.36
N LYS A 48 -23.16 -16.67 -6.54
CA LYS A 48 -22.58 -15.81 -5.49
C LYS A 48 -21.71 -16.56 -4.47
N ARG A 49 -22.00 -17.84 -4.22
CA ARG A 49 -21.30 -18.67 -3.23
C ARG A 49 -20.00 -19.28 -3.75
N ILE A 50 -19.91 -19.61 -5.04
CA ILE A 50 -18.70 -20.17 -5.69
C ILE A 50 -17.63 -19.08 -5.90
N VAL A 51 -18.05 -17.82 -6.11
CA VAL A 51 -17.17 -16.64 -6.24
C VAL A 51 -16.61 -16.17 -4.88
N SER A 52 -17.09 -16.72 -3.75
CA SER A 52 -16.69 -16.29 -2.40
C SER A 52 -15.20 -16.52 -2.06
N GLY A 53 -14.51 -17.41 -2.77
CA GLY A 53 -13.05 -17.59 -2.66
C GLY A 53 -12.21 -16.51 -3.38
N LEU A 54 -12.86 -15.56 -4.07
CA LEU A 54 -12.25 -14.50 -4.90
C LEU A 54 -12.45 -13.09 -4.31
N SER A 55 -12.55 -12.96 -2.98
CA SER A 55 -12.87 -11.72 -2.25
C SER A 55 -12.25 -10.43 -2.85
N LEU A 56 -10.96 -10.44 -3.23
CA LEU A 56 -10.29 -9.27 -3.79
C LEU A 56 -10.82 -8.83 -5.18
N MET A 57 -11.23 -9.79 -6.01
CA MET A 57 -11.85 -9.56 -7.32
C MET A 57 -13.35 -9.28 -7.19
N ARG A 58 -14.00 -9.67 -6.09
CA ARG A 58 -15.42 -9.38 -5.86
C ARG A 58 -15.66 -7.90 -5.56
N ASP A 59 -14.77 -7.21 -4.86
CA ASP A 59 -15.15 -5.93 -4.23
C ASP A 59 -14.70 -4.68 -5.01
N PHE A 60 -13.43 -4.60 -5.43
CA PHE A 60 -12.95 -3.50 -6.29
C PHE A 60 -13.48 -3.64 -7.73
N ALA A 61 -13.59 -4.90 -8.12
CA ALA A 61 -13.99 -5.29 -9.44
C ALA A 61 -15.51 -5.46 -9.48
N GLY A 62 -16.21 -5.93 -8.45
CA GLY A 62 -17.67 -6.15 -8.50
C GLY A 62 -18.53 -4.91 -8.59
N GLU A 63 -18.20 -3.75 -7.99
CA GLU A 63 -19.02 -2.54 -8.19
C GLU A 63 -18.79 -1.90 -9.57
N LEU A 64 -17.54 -1.86 -10.05
CA LEU A 64 -17.21 -1.40 -11.40
C LEU A 64 -17.65 -2.41 -12.47
N PHE A 65 -17.60 -3.72 -12.19
CA PHE A 65 -18.09 -4.80 -13.04
C PHE A 65 -19.61 -4.93 -12.99
N ALA A 66 -20.29 -4.62 -11.88
CA ALA A 66 -21.75 -4.58 -11.82
C ALA A 66 -22.31 -3.33 -12.49
N LYS A 67 -21.62 -2.18 -12.37
CA LYS A 67 -22.00 -0.93 -13.05
C LYS A 67 -21.68 -0.95 -14.56
N TYR A 68 -20.75 -1.78 -15.02
CA TYR A 68 -20.28 -1.81 -16.42
C TYR A 68 -20.16 -3.19 -17.10
N SER A 69 -20.68 -4.31 -16.56
CA SER A 69 -20.57 -5.58 -17.29
C SER A 69 -21.62 -6.64 -16.96
N ASN A 70 -22.25 -7.15 -18.02
CA ASN A 70 -22.90 -8.47 -18.05
C ASN A 70 -21.92 -9.63 -18.36
N HIS A 71 -20.59 -9.43 -18.50
CA HIS A 71 -19.72 -10.45 -19.14
C HIS A 71 -18.28 -10.62 -18.61
N SER A 72 -17.91 -10.04 -17.46
CA SER A 72 -16.55 -10.11 -16.90
C SER A 72 -16.22 -11.44 -16.17
N ALA A 73 -17.23 -12.13 -15.62
CA ALA A 73 -17.04 -13.42 -14.93
C ALA A 73 -16.45 -14.53 -15.82
N TYR A 74 -16.84 -14.55 -17.11
CA TYR A 74 -16.30 -15.49 -18.10
C TYR A 74 -14.81 -15.21 -18.42
N THR A 75 -14.42 -13.94 -18.37
CA THR A 75 -13.04 -13.50 -18.64
C THR A 75 -12.12 -13.85 -17.47
N ALA A 76 -12.58 -13.65 -16.23
CA ALA A 76 -11.86 -14.08 -15.03
C ALA A 76 -11.74 -15.62 -14.97
N TYR A 77 -12.80 -16.33 -15.37
CA TYR A 77 -12.81 -17.79 -15.48
C TYR A 77 -11.79 -18.32 -16.49
N LEU A 78 -11.65 -17.73 -17.68
CA LEU A 78 -10.65 -18.14 -18.68
C LEU A 78 -9.20 -17.83 -18.26
N LEU A 79 -8.99 -16.69 -17.59
CA LEU A 79 -7.68 -16.32 -17.05
C LEU A 79 -7.25 -17.24 -15.90
N TYR A 80 -8.20 -17.74 -15.13
CA TYR A 80 -7.98 -18.66 -14.02
C TYR A 80 -7.82 -20.12 -14.48
N THR A 81 -8.71 -20.61 -15.34
CA THR A 81 -8.70 -22.01 -15.84
C THR A 81 -7.51 -22.33 -16.73
N ALA A 82 -6.87 -21.33 -17.34
CA ALA A 82 -5.76 -21.59 -18.25
C ALA A 82 -4.58 -22.25 -17.57
N GLY A 83 -4.21 -21.91 -16.32
CA GLY A 83 -2.98 -22.39 -15.64
C GLY A 83 -1.65 -22.10 -16.37
N ASN A 84 -1.72 -21.75 -17.65
CA ASN A 84 -0.71 -21.67 -18.68
C ASN A 84 -1.31 -20.84 -19.83
N ARG A 85 -1.32 -19.51 -19.68
CA ARG A 85 -1.82 -18.55 -20.70
C ARG A 85 -1.34 -18.88 -22.12
N ASP A 86 -0.09 -19.31 -22.24
CA ASP A 86 0.55 -19.59 -23.53
C ASP A 86 -0.08 -20.81 -24.23
N GLU A 87 -0.64 -21.74 -23.45
CA GLU A 87 -1.45 -22.84 -23.95
C GLU A 87 -2.83 -22.39 -24.42
N LEU A 88 -3.49 -21.49 -23.67
CA LEU A 88 -4.78 -20.91 -24.08
C LEU A 88 -4.65 -20.09 -25.38
N LEU A 89 -3.51 -19.43 -25.60
CA LEU A 89 -3.22 -18.62 -26.80
C LEU A 89 -2.93 -19.46 -28.05
N LYS A 90 -2.84 -20.79 -27.95
CA LYS A 90 -2.73 -21.67 -29.12
C LYS A 90 -3.98 -21.54 -30.00
N THR A 91 -3.78 -21.54 -31.32
CA THR A 91 -4.86 -21.28 -32.29
C THR A 91 -6.00 -22.29 -32.17
N GLU A 92 -5.70 -23.56 -31.90
CA GLU A 92 -6.67 -24.63 -31.66
C GLU A 92 -7.59 -24.36 -30.45
N ASN A 93 -7.02 -23.90 -29.34
CA ASN A 93 -7.76 -23.60 -28.11
C ASN A 93 -8.62 -22.35 -28.27
N LEU A 94 -8.08 -21.31 -28.93
CA LEU A 94 -8.84 -20.12 -29.26
C LEU A 94 -10.00 -20.39 -30.23
N ALA A 95 -9.81 -21.31 -31.19
CA ALA A 95 -10.87 -21.72 -32.10
C ALA A 95 -12.00 -22.45 -31.36
N SER A 96 -11.65 -23.39 -30.48
CA SER A 96 -12.61 -24.12 -29.63
C SER A 96 -13.37 -23.17 -28.71
N LEU A 97 -12.67 -22.19 -28.11
CA LEU A 97 -13.28 -21.15 -27.30
C LEU A 97 -14.27 -20.30 -28.10
N ARG A 98 -13.86 -19.82 -29.28
CA ARG A 98 -14.72 -19.02 -30.16
C ARG A 98 -15.97 -19.79 -30.57
N HIS A 99 -15.80 -21.07 -30.92
CA HIS A 99 -16.91 -21.94 -31.29
C HIS A 99 -17.91 -22.08 -30.14
N LYS A 100 -17.44 -22.45 -28.94
CA LYS A 100 -18.28 -22.60 -27.74
C LYS A 100 -19.05 -21.31 -27.42
N MET A 101 -18.38 -20.15 -27.45
CA MET A 101 -19.02 -18.85 -27.21
C MET A 101 -20.12 -18.54 -28.24
N LEU A 102 -19.93 -18.91 -29.51
CA LEU A 102 -20.94 -18.70 -30.55
C LEU A 102 -22.11 -19.67 -30.39
N GLU A 103 -21.87 -20.91 -29.98
CA GLU A 103 -22.91 -21.90 -29.72
C GLU A 103 -23.81 -21.51 -28.54
N ASP A 104 -23.21 -21.06 -27.44
CA ASP A 104 -23.91 -20.63 -26.22
C ASP A 104 -24.80 -19.39 -26.45
N HIS A 105 -24.59 -18.64 -27.55
CA HIS A 105 -25.26 -17.38 -27.85
C HIS A 105 -26.08 -17.40 -29.17
N LYS A 106 -26.44 -18.59 -29.69
CA LYS A 106 -27.13 -18.73 -30.98
C LYS A 106 -28.43 -17.90 -31.10
N LYS A 107 -28.52 -17.18 -32.23
CA LYS A 107 -29.69 -16.48 -32.85
C LYS A 107 -30.04 -15.04 -32.46
N GLN A 108 -29.53 -14.44 -31.39
CA GLN A 108 -29.84 -13.02 -31.08
C GLN A 108 -28.64 -12.16 -30.64
N TRP A 109 -27.49 -12.78 -30.30
CA TRP A 109 -26.34 -12.10 -29.68
C TRP A 109 -24.97 -12.51 -30.26
N GLU A 110 -24.95 -13.08 -31.47
CA GLU A 110 -23.73 -13.64 -32.09
C GLU A 110 -22.63 -12.57 -32.32
N VAL A 111 -23.03 -11.37 -32.77
CA VAL A 111 -22.12 -10.23 -32.94
C VAL A 111 -21.49 -9.82 -31.61
N ASP A 112 -22.26 -9.89 -30.52
CA ASP A 112 -21.77 -9.53 -29.19
C ASP A 112 -20.91 -10.63 -28.58
N ALA A 113 -21.19 -11.91 -28.87
CA ALA A 113 -20.31 -13.02 -28.53
C ALA A 113 -18.94 -12.89 -29.24
N TYR A 114 -18.94 -12.51 -30.51
CA TYR A 114 -17.72 -12.28 -31.28
C TYR A 114 -16.91 -11.08 -30.76
N LYS A 115 -17.57 -9.97 -30.43
CA LYS A 115 -16.92 -8.81 -29.78
C LYS A 115 -16.28 -9.21 -28.45
N LYS A 116 -16.98 -9.97 -27.61
CA LYS A 116 -16.46 -10.46 -26.31
C LYS A 116 -15.26 -11.38 -26.48
N PHE A 117 -15.32 -12.33 -27.42
CA PHE A 117 -14.19 -13.19 -27.77
C PHE A 117 -12.96 -12.35 -28.11
N ASN A 118 -13.13 -11.34 -28.98
CA ASN A 118 -12.04 -10.46 -29.37
C ASN A 118 -11.44 -9.68 -28.18
N GLN A 119 -12.27 -9.24 -27.23
CA GLN A 119 -11.77 -8.57 -26.02
C GLN A 119 -10.96 -9.51 -25.12
N ILE A 120 -11.42 -10.75 -24.93
CA ILE A 120 -10.70 -11.75 -24.13
C ILE A 120 -9.33 -12.03 -24.75
N VAL A 121 -9.29 -12.28 -26.07
CA VAL A 121 -8.04 -12.49 -26.81
C VAL A 121 -7.15 -11.26 -26.74
N SER A 122 -7.71 -10.05 -26.87
CA SER A 122 -6.99 -8.79 -26.69
C SER A 122 -6.29 -8.75 -25.35
N MET A 123 -7.02 -9.00 -24.26
CA MET A 123 -6.47 -8.94 -22.92
C MET A 123 -5.33 -9.94 -22.72
N LEU A 124 -5.51 -11.19 -23.15
CA LEU A 124 -4.49 -12.24 -23.05
C LEU A 124 -3.20 -11.87 -23.81
N GLN A 125 -3.35 -11.33 -25.03
CA GLN A 125 -2.22 -10.90 -25.85
C GLN A 125 -1.54 -9.65 -25.27
N ASP A 126 -2.32 -8.70 -24.78
CA ASP A 126 -1.84 -7.47 -24.18
C ASP A 126 -1.05 -7.76 -22.89
N THR A 127 -1.44 -8.75 -22.07
CA THR A 127 -0.64 -9.15 -20.90
C THR A 127 0.78 -9.54 -21.30
N SER A 128 0.98 -10.12 -22.48
CA SER A 128 2.32 -10.47 -22.99
C SER A 128 3.15 -9.23 -23.32
N GLN A 129 2.52 -8.15 -23.78
CA GLN A 129 3.19 -6.87 -24.02
C GLN A 129 3.66 -6.24 -22.71
N LEU A 130 2.81 -6.22 -21.67
CA LEU A 130 3.22 -5.76 -20.33
C LEU A 130 4.34 -6.62 -19.74
N SER A 131 4.28 -7.95 -19.89
CA SER A 131 5.36 -8.85 -19.46
C SER A 131 6.67 -8.55 -20.20
N SER A 132 6.62 -8.27 -21.50
CA SER A 132 7.79 -7.94 -22.30
C SER A 132 8.43 -6.62 -21.87
N ALA A 133 7.61 -5.57 -21.66
CA ALA A 133 8.09 -4.30 -21.13
C ALA A 133 8.76 -4.47 -19.76
N TRP A 134 8.14 -5.25 -18.86
CA TRP A 134 8.70 -5.59 -17.56
C TRP A 134 10.04 -6.33 -17.65
N SER A 135 10.14 -7.35 -18.51
CA SER A 135 11.40 -8.08 -18.71
C SER A 135 12.50 -7.20 -19.30
N LYS A 136 12.18 -6.33 -20.26
CA LYS A 136 13.14 -5.36 -20.82
C LYS A 136 13.71 -4.48 -19.70
N PHE A 137 12.84 -3.94 -18.84
CA PHE A 137 13.23 -3.12 -17.70
C PHE A 137 14.11 -3.86 -16.69
N LEU A 138 13.75 -5.08 -16.27
CA LEU A 138 14.58 -5.84 -15.32
C LEU A 138 16.00 -6.14 -15.84
N ASN A 139 16.16 -6.25 -17.16
CA ASN A 139 17.47 -6.45 -17.78
C ASN A 139 18.32 -5.17 -17.84
N THR A 140 17.70 -3.98 -17.81
CA THR A 140 18.42 -2.70 -17.78
C THR A 140 18.79 -2.27 -16.35
N GLN A 141 18.00 -2.67 -15.36
CA GLN A 141 18.31 -2.40 -13.95
C GLN A 141 19.53 -3.21 -13.48
N LYS A 142 20.44 -2.51 -12.79
CA LYS A 142 21.72 -3.06 -12.31
C LYS A 142 21.74 -3.11 -10.79
N MET A 143 22.30 -4.18 -10.24
CA MET A 143 22.62 -4.26 -8.81
C MET A 143 23.76 -3.29 -8.47
N PRO A 144 23.65 -2.49 -7.39
CA PRO A 144 24.82 -1.79 -6.87
C PRO A 144 25.77 -2.82 -6.25
N SER A 145 26.98 -2.89 -6.81
CA SER A 145 28.05 -3.74 -6.29
C SER A 145 28.85 -3.04 -5.20
N LYS A 146 29.57 -3.82 -4.39
CA LYS A 146 30.73 -3.32 -3.63
C LYS A 146 31.66 -2.58 -4.60
N PRO A 147 32.34 -1.51 -4.17
CA PRO A 147 33.08 -0.58 -5.05
C PRO A 147 34.13 -1.23 -5.98
N ASP A 148 34.52 -2.48 -5.73
CA ASP A 148 35.63 -3.16 -6.42
C ASP A 148 35.23 -4.21 -7.49
N THR A 149 33.96 -4.34 -7.88
CA THR A 149 33.57 -5.26 -8.97
C THR A 149 32.96 -4.52 -10.17
N GLU A 150 33.70 -4.52 -11.29
CA GLU A 150 33.37 -3.84 -12.55
C GLU A 150 32.13 -4.42 -13.29
N ASN A 151 31.69 -5.64 -12.96
CA ASN A 151 30.51 -6.26 -13.56
C ASN A 151 29.29 -6.13 -12.65
N LYS A 152 28.43 -5.14 -12.94
CA LYS A 152 27.12 -4.99 -12.31
C LYS A 152 26.13 -6.00 -12.89
N GLU A 153 25.84 -7.06 -12.14
CA GLU A 153 24.81 -8.06 -12.49
C GLU A 153 23.45 -7.38 -12.69
N SER A 154 22.66 -7.82 -13.69
CA SER A 154 21.31 -7.29 -13.90
C SER A 154 20.38 -7.76 -12.79
N LEU A 155 19.36 -6.96 -12.47
CA LEU A 155 18.35 -7.33 -11.49
C LEU A 155 17.62 -8.62 -11.89
N TYR A 156 17.36 -8.80 -13.18
CA TYR A 156 16.82 -10.05 -13.72
C TYR A 156 17.68 -11.27 -13.37
N THR A 157 19.01 -11.15 -13.54
CA THR A 157 19.94 -12.25 -13.25
C THR A 157 19.99 -12.54 -11.75
N ALA A 158 20.03 -11.51 -10.90
CA ALA A 158 20.03 -11.66 -9.44
C ALA A 158 18.77 -12.37 -8.92
N ILE A 159 17.58 -11.93 -9.35
CA ILE A 159 16.29 -12.57 -9.01
C ILE A 159 16.28 -14.03 -9.48
N THR A 160 16.75 -14.29 -10.71
CA THR A 160 16.82 -15.64 -11.27
C THR A 160 17.78 -16.54 -10.50
N LYS A 161 18.91 -16.00 -10.04
CA LYS A 161 19.89 -16.70 -9.21
C LYS A 161 19.27 -17.09 -7.87
N ALA A 162 18.63 -16.15 -7.18
CA ALA A 162 17.91 -16.42 -5.94
C ALA A 162 16.85 -17.52 -6.10
N ARG A 163 16.02 -17.41 -7.15
CA ARG A 163 15.00 -18.41 -7.46
C ARG A 163 15.57 -19.81 -7.68
N LYS A 164 16.75 -19.92 -8.29
CA LYS A 164 17.44 -21.21 -8.48
C LYS A 164 17.95 -21.76 -7.16
N LEU A 165 18.49 -20.91 -6.29
CA LEU A 165 18.97 -21.28 -4.96
C LEU A 165 17.83 -21.71 -4.04
N GLU A 166 16.71 -20.98 -4.03
CA GLU A 166 15.48 -21.33 -3.28
C GLU A 166 14.94 -22.72 -3.64
N LYS A 167 15.07 -23.11 -4.92
CA LYS A 167 14.61 -24.40 -5.46
C LYS A 167 15.69 -25.47 -5.47
N SER A 168 16.89 -25.19 -4.95
CA SER A 168 17.99 -26.15 -4.94
C SER A 168 17.65 -27.34 -4.04
N LYS A 169 17.93 -28.56 -4.53
CA LYS A 169 17.87 -29.79 -3.73
C LYS A 169 19.25 -30.19 -3.18
N GLY A 170 20.22 -29.27 -3.24
CA GLY A 170 21.63 -29.54 -2.95
C GLY A 170 22.32 -30.28 -4.10
N ARG A 171 23.64 -30.19 -4.16
CA ARG A 171 24.47 -30.93 -5.12
C ARG A 171 25.65 -31.56 -4.40
N ILE A 172 25.87 -32.85 -4.66
CA ILE A 172 27.10 -33.52 -4.26
C ILE A 172 28.18 -33.10 -5.26
N LYS A 173 29.27 -32.47 -4.79
CA LYS A 173 30.42 -32.14 -5.66
C LYS A 173 31.11 -33.45 -6.08
N PRO A 174 31.18 -33.78 -7.38
CA PRO A 174 31.72 -35.07 -7.84
C PRO A 174 33.25 -35.12 -7.86
N SER A 175 33.96 -34.12 -7.30
CA SER A 175 35.39 -33.91 -7.57
C SER A 175 36.36 -34.29 -6.44
N SER A 176 35.92 -34.95 -5.36
CA SER A 176 36.86 -35.60 -4.43
C SER A 176 36.69 -37.11 -4.50
N ALA A 177 37.80 -37.84 -4.52
CA ALA A 177 37.83 -39.31 -4.50
C ALA A 177 37.05 -39.92 -3.30
N GLU A 178 36.73 -39.10 -2.30
CA GLU A 178 35.96 -39.45 -1.10
C GLU A 178 34.46 -39.60 -1.37
N SER A 179 33.92 -38.97 -2.42
CA SER A 179 32.47 -39.01 -2.72
C SER A 179 31.94 -40.38 -3.19
N GLN A 180 32.83 -41.27 -3.63
CA GLN A 180 32.50 -42.64 -4.05
C GLN A 180 32.29 -43.61 -2.87
N TYR A 181 32.74 -43.25 -1.66
CA TYR A 181 32.70 -44.12 -0.47
C TYR A 181 31.65 -43.71 0.57
N LEU A 182 30.82 -42.70 0.26
CA LEU A 182 29.77 -42.23 1.16
C LEU A 182 28.60 -43.22 1.22
N THR A 183 28.11 -43.50 2.43
CA THR A 183 26.84 -44.21 2.64
C THR A 183 25.67 -43.34 2.16
N ASP A 184 24.52 -43.96 1.92
CA ASP A 184 23.34 -43.22 1.44
C ASP A 184 22.84 -42.17 2.45
N GLU A 185 22.99 -42.42 3.77
CA GLU A 185 22.74 -41.43 4.83
C GLU A 185 23.71 -40.25 4.79
N GLN A 186 24.99 -40.49 4.50
CA GLN A 186 25.99 -39.43 4.38
C GLN A 186 25.75 -38.58 3.13
N LYS A 187 25.32 -39.19 2.02
CA LYS A 187 24.92 -38.47 0.80
C LYS A 187 23.68 -37.61 1.05
N GLN A 188 22.68 -38.14 1.76
CA GLN A 188 21.50 -37.36 2.13
C GLN A 188 21.84 -36.19 3.06
N SER A 189 22.70 -36.41 4.06
CA SER A 189 23.18 -35.35 4.95
C SER A 189 23.93 -34.26 4.19
N GLN A 190 24.83 -34.61 3.26
CA GLN A 190 25.54 -33.62 2.43
C GLN A 190 24.62 -32.85 1.48
N LEU A 191 23.61 -33.53 0.90
CA LEU A 191 22.59 -32.87 0.07
C LEU A 191 21.78 -31.88 0.89
N LEU A 192 21.38 -32.25 2.10
CA LEU A 192 20.65 -31.37 3.01
C LEU A 192 21.49 -30.17 3.46
N GLU A 193 22.76 -30.39 3.81
CA GLU A 193 23.70 -29.32 4.18
C GLU A 193 23.91 -28.34 3.01
N THR A 194 24.11 -28.87 1.80
CA THR A 194 24.27 -28.03 0.59
C THR A 194 22.98 -27.27 0.26
N ALA A 195 21.82 -27.91 0.36
CA ALA A 195 20.53 -27.25 0.16
C ALA A 195 20.27 -26.15 1.21
N THR A 196 20.67 -26.38 2.46
CA THR A 196 20.59 -25.40 3.54
C THR A 196 21.51 -24.21 3.26
N HIS A 197 22.74 -24.47 2.81
CA HIS A 197 23.67 -23.44 2.41
C HIS A 197 23.14 -22.60 1.22
N ASP A 198 22.61 -23.25 0.19
CA ASP A 198 22.00 -22.57 -0.97
C ASP A 198 20.82 -21.70 -0.54
N ARG A 199 19.97 -22.18 0.37
CA ARG A 199 18.84 -21.39 0.91
C ARG A 199 19.32 -20.19 1.70
N MET A 200 20.34 -20.35 2.55
CA MET A 200 20.93 -19.23 3.29
C MET A 200 21.55 -18.19 2.34
N GLN A 201 22.18 -18.63 1.25
CA GLN A 201 22.66 -17.71 0.20
C GLN A 201 21.49 -16.97 -0.48
N ALA A 202 20.38 -17.65 -0.75
CA ALA A 202 19.19 -17.02 -1.30
C ALA A 202 18.62 -15.97 -0.35
N GLU A 203 18.50 -16.30 0.94
CA GLU A 203 18.01 -15.39 1.98
C GLU A 203 18.88 -14.13 2.10
N ASN A 204 20.21 -14.29 2.13
CA ASN A 204 21.14 -13.15 2.15
C ASN A 204 20.99 -12.27 0.90
N LEU A 205 20.90 -12.90 -0.28
CA LEU A 205 20.68 -12.16 -1.54
C LEU A 205 19.33 -11.44 -1.55
N MET A 206 18.27 -12.04 -0.99
CA MET A 206 16.96 -11.39 -0.86
C MET A 206 17.02 -10.21 0.09
N GLN A 207 17.68 -10.33 1.24
CA GLN A 207 17.88 -9.20 2.15
C GLN A 207 18.59 -8.05 1.44
N GLU A 208 19.66 -8.33 0.68
CA GLU A 208 20.36 -7.32 -0.13
C GLU A 208 19.42 -6.65 -1.14
N LEU A 209 18.58 -7.43 -1.83
CA LEU A 209 17.61 -6.92 -2.81
C LEU A 209 16.53 -6.04 -2.17
N TRP A 210 15.99 -6.42 -1.02
CA TRP A 210 14.92 -5.68 -0.32
C TRP A 210 15.41 -4.34 0.25
N GLN A 211 16.71 -4.19 0.48
CA GLN A 211 17.32 -2.91 0.88
C GLN A 211 17.50 -1.94 -0.29
N GLN A 212 17.41 -2.42 -1.55
CA GLN A 212 17.55 -1.57 -2.72
C GLN A 212 16.29 -0.73 -2.98
N PRO A 213 16.44 0.52 -3.45
CA PRO A 213 15.30 1.30 -3.90
C PRO A 213 14.65 0.63 -5.13
N MET A 214 13.34 0.43 -5.08
CA MET A 214 12.55 0.00 -6.23
C MET A 214 12.27 1.21 -7.11
N ASN A 215 13.06 1.38 -8.17
CA ASN A 215 12.96 2.52 -9.06
C ASN A 215 11.80 2.35 -10.03
N MET A 216 11.10 3.45 -10.31
CA MET A 216 10.07 3.45 -11.34
C MET A 216 10.68 3.34 -12.73
N LEU A 217 9.91 2.79 -13.69
CA LEU A 217 10.23 2.99 -15.10
C LEU A 217 10.34 4.49 -15.38
N ASP A 218 11.23 4.88 -16.29
CA ASP A 218 11.20 6.25 -16.80
C ASP A 218 9.85 6.53 -17.47
N LEU A 219 9.55 7.82 -17.62
CA LEU A 219 8.24 8.25 -18.06
C LEU A 219 7.90 7.74 -19.47
N ASP A 220 8.87 7.66 -20.38
CA ASP A 220 8.62 7.23 -21.76
C ASP A 220 8.37 5.73 -21.84
N ASP A 221 9.21 4.91 -21.20
CA ASP A 221 9.01 3.46 -21.12
C ASP A 221 7.69 3.12 -20.40
N LEU A 222 7.30 3.90 -19.38
CA LEU A 222 6.02 3.75 -18.68
C LEU A 222 4.82 4.07 -19.60
N LEU A 223 4.90 5.18 -20.34
CA LEU A 223 3.84 5.58 -21.28
C LEU A 223 3.73 4.61 -22.45
N ASP A 224 4.86 4.15 -23.01
CA ASP A 224 4.91 3.13 -24.06
C ASP A 224 4.23 1.84 -23.60
N ALA A 225 4.53 1.39 -22.38
CA ALA A 225 3.90 0.22 -21.79
C ALA A 225 2.39 0.40 -21.67
N GLY A 226 1.92 1.55 -21.16
CA GLY A 226 0.49 1.85 -20.99
C GLY A 226 -0.28 2.01 -22.31
N GLU A 227 0.33 2.61 -23.33
CA GLU A 227 -0.25 2.83 -24.65
C GLU A 227 -0.34 1.54 -25.47
N SER A 228 0.58 0.60 -25.27
CA SER A 228 0.63 -0.67 -26.03
C SER A 228 -0.51 -1.66 -25.71
N VAL A 229 -1.21 -1.47 -24.58
CA VAL A 229 -2.20 -2.41 -24.03
C VAL A 229 -3.53 -1.75 -23.67
N GLY A 230 -4.62 -2.52 -23.65
CA GLY A 230 -5.92 -2.07 -23.14
C GLY A 230 -5.93 -1.77 -21.63
N LEU A 231 -6.77 -0.83 -21.19
CA LEU A 231 -6.94 -0.50 -19.76
C LEU A 231 -7.39 -1.69 -18.92
N SER A 232 -8.26 -2.55 -19.47
CA SER A 232 -8.70 -3.78 -18.82
C SER A 232 -7.53 -4.72 -18.50
N THR A 233 -6.50 -4.75 -19.36
CA THR A 233 -5.29 -5.53 -19.14
C THR A 233 -4.47 -4.99 -17.97
N ILE A 234 -4.25 -3.67 -17.93
CA ILE A 234 -3.53 -3.02 -16.82
C ILE A 234 -4.26 -3.30 -15.49
N PHE A 235 -5.58 -3.11 -15.48
CA PHE A 235 -6.42 -3.35 -14.31
C PHE A 235 -6.32 -4.81 -13.84
N MET A 236 -6.52 -5.78 -14.74
CA MET A 236 -6.47 -7.20 -14.40
C MET A 236 -5.09 -7.63 -13.90
N GLU A 237 -4.02 -7.16 -14.54
CA GLU A 237 -2.66 -7.49 -14.13
C GLU A 237 -2.33 -6.91 -12.75
N ALA A 238 -2.80 -5.69 -12.47
CA ALA A 238 -2.67 -5.05 -11.15
C ALA A 238 -3.44 -5.82 -10.06
N VAL A 239 -4.70 -6.20 -10.30
CA VAL A 239 -5.49 -6.98 -9.34
C VAL A 239 -4.88 -8.37 -9.09
N ASN A 240 -4.46 -9.05 -10.16
CA ASN A 240 -3.81 -10.36 -10.05
C ASN A 240 -2.49 -10.28 -9.29
N THR A 241 -1.68 -9.25 -9.56
CA THR A 241 -0.41 -9.01 -8.86
C THR A 241 -0.64 -8.74 -7.38
N LEU A 242 -1.63 -7.91 -7.04
CA LEU A 242 -2.01 -7.66 -5.64
C LEU A 242 -2.46 -8.94 -4.94
N ASN A 243 -3.28 -9.75 -5.60
CA ASN A 243 -3.72 -11.03 -5.04
C ASN A 243 -2.53 -11.96 -4.79
N LYS A 244 -1.58 -12.07 -5.73
CA LYS A 244 -0.36 -12.86 -5.53
C LYS A 244 0.48 -12.31 -4.37
N LEU A 245 0.71 -11.00 -4.31
CA LEU A 245 1.43 -10.36 -3.20
C LEU A 245 0.82 -10.65 -1.82
N ASN A 246 -0.50 -10.84 -1.76
CA ASN A 246 -1.17 -11.20 -0.51
C ASN A 246 -1.02 -12.67 -0.11
N ASN A 247 -0.78 -13.56 -1.07
CA ASN A 247 -0.75 -15.01 -0.85
C ASN A 247 0.65 -15.64 -1.01
N THR A 248 1.62 -14.90 -1.55
CA THR A 248 3.02 -15.35 -1.67
C THR A 248 3.78 -15.05 -0.38
N ARG A 249 4.60 -16.01 0.07
CA ARG A 249 5.49 -15.82 1.24
C ARG A 249 6.44 -14.65 0.99
N TYR A 250 6.52 -13.72 1.95
CA TYR A 250 7.09 -12.38 1.76
C TYR A 250 8.60 -12.32 1.50
N ASP A 251 9.34 -13.36 1.88
CA ASP A 251 10.80 -13.47 1.83
C ASP A 251 11.31 -14.14 0.54
N THR A 252 10.41 -14.42 -0.42
CA THR A 252 10.74 -15.14 -1.66
C THR A 252 11.10 -14.21 -2.82
N SER A 253 11.88 -14.74 -3.77
CA SER A 253 12.20 -14.09 -5.03
C SER A 253 10.96 -13.74 -5.87
N GLU A 254 9.89 -14.53 -5.76
CA GLU A 254 8.60 -14.24 -6.39
C GLU A 254 7.92 -13.03 -5.77
N ALA A 255 7.86 -12.95 -4.43
CA ALA A 255 7.30 -11.78 -3.74
C ALA A 255 8.08 -10.50 -4.08
N TYR A 256 9.41 -10.57 -4.16
CA TYR A 256 10.23 -9.44 -4.58
C TYR A 256 9.93 -8.99 -6.01
N GLU A 257 9.88 -9.91 -6.98
CA GLU A 257 9.59 -9.56 -8.38
C GLU A 257 8.20 -8.93 -8.52
N LEU A 258 7.18 -9.50 -7.85
CA LEU A 258 5.83 -8.94 -7.84
C LEU A 258 5.80 -7.55 -7.19
N ALA A 259 6.58 -7.35 -6.12
CA ALA A 259 6.64 -6.07 -5.41
C ALA A 259 7.30 -4.99 -6.27
N TYR A 260 8.41 -5.33 -6.92
CA TYR A 260 9.09 -4.41 -7.83
C TYR A 260 8.20 -4.07 -9.02
N LYS A 261 7.56 -5.07 -9.66
CA LYS A 261 6.61 -4.82 -10.76
C LYS A 261 5.47 -3.88 -10.34
N SER A 262 5.02 -4.02 -9.10
CA SER A 262 3.96 -3.18 -8.53
C SER A 262 4.38 -1.73 -8.38
N GLU A 263 5.54 -1.47 -7.77
CA GLU A 263 6.04 -0.10 -7.58
C GLU A 263 6.51 0.54 -8.88
N ALA A 264 7.14 -0.23 -9.76
CA ALA A 264 7.82 0.33 -10.92
C ALA A 264 6.94 0.53 -12.15
N LEU A 265 5.92 -0.31 -12.33
CA LEU A 265 5.09 -0.35 -13.53
C LEU A 265 3.59 -0.21 -13.20
N LEU A 266 3.03 -1.13 -12.39
CA LEU A 266 1.58 -1.26 -12.28
C LEU A 266 0.92 -0.14 -11.47
N ALA A 267 1.43 0.18 -10.28
CA ALA A 267 0.88 1.28 -9.48
C ALA A 267 1.03 2.64 -10.17
N PRO A 268 2.17 2.96 -10.83
CA PRO A 268 2.30 4.13 -11.70
C PRO A 268 1.24 4.20 -12.81
N LEU A 269 1.05 3.13 -13.56
CA LEU A 269 0.01 3.08 -14.60
C LEU A 269 -1.39 3.27 -14.01
N CYS A 270 -1.69 2.63 -12.89
CA CYS A 270 -2.95 2.78 -12.16
C CYS A 270 -3.21 4.24 -11.74
N GLU A 271 -2.19 4.98 -11.29
CA GLU A 271 -2.35 6.41 -10.98
C GLU A 271 -2.64 7.24 -12.23
N ILE A 272 -1.90 7.03 -13.33
CA ILE A 272 -2.09 7.79 -14.57
C ILE A 272 -3.50 7.58 -15.14
N ILE A 273 -4.04 6.35 -15.07
CA ILE A 273 -5.38 6.03 -15.58
C ILE A 273 -6.50 6.37 -14.58
N GLY A 274 -6.17 6.70 -13.34
CA GLY A 274 -7.10 7.14 -12.30
C GLY A 274 -7.71 6.02 -11.44
N PHE A 275 -7.08 4.85 -11.36
CA PHE A 275 -7.40 3.79 -10.40
C PHE A 275 -6.56 3.94 -9.12
N ASP A 276 -6.74 5.08 -8.45
CA ASP A 276 -5.93 5.50 -7.29
C ASP A 276 -5.99 4.47 -6.14
N GLY A 277 -7.17 3.91 -5.85
CA GLY A 277 -7.32 2.90 -4.79
C GLY A 277 -6.52 1.61 -5.05
N LEU A 278 -6.45 1.16 -6.31
CA LEU A 278 -5.66 -0.03 -6.68
C LEU A 278 -4.15 0.27 -6.62
N ALA A 279 -3.74 1.46 -7.08
CA ALA A 279 -2.37 1.91 -6.91
C ALA A 279 -1.97 2.01 -5.43
N MET A 280 -2.86 2.52 -4.58
CA MET A 280 -2.67 2.56 -3.12
C MET A 280 -2.55 1.16 -2.52
N ALA A 281 -3.42 0.23 -2.90
CA ALA A 281 -3.39 -1.15 -2.42
C ALA A 281 -2.06 -1.85 -2.73
N LEU A 282 -1.61 -1.76 -3.99
CA LEU A 282 -0.33 -2.31 -4.45
C LEU A 282 0.83 -1.74 -3.63
N ARG A 283 0.95 -0.42 -3.55
CA ARG A 283 2.06 0.21 -2.81
C ARG A 283 1.99 -0.06 -1.32
N SER A 284 0.80 -0.06 -0.73
CA SER A 284 0.62 -0.42 0.68
C SER A 284 1.23 -1.78 0.98
N LYS A 285 0.89 -2.78 0.16
CA LYS A 285 1.41 -4.13 0.33
C LYS A 285 2.91 -4.18 0.13
N VAL A 286 3.44 -3.54 -0.92
CA VAL A 286 4.89 -3.49 -1.18
C VAL A 286 5.65 -2.89 0.01
N ILE A 287 5.15 -1.80 0.57
CA ILE A 287 5.77 -1.17 1.74
C ILE A 287 5.80 -2.11 2.93
N CYS A 288 4.68 -2.77 3.24
CA CYS A 288 4.63 -3.70 4.36
C CYS A 288 5.66 -4.82 4.18
N LEU A 289 5.80 -5.35 2.96
CA LEU A 289 6.81 -6.37 2.63
C LEU A 289 8.23 -5.82 2.76
N GLN A 290 8.51 -4.61 2.28
CA GLN A 290 9.81 -3.94 2.44
C GLN A 290 10.17 -3.77 3.92
N LEU A 291 9.26 -3.23 4.74
CA LEU A 291 9.52 -3.00 6.16
C LEU A 291 9.74 -4.33 6.90
N ARG A 292 8.93 -5.37 6.63
CA ARG A 292 9.12 -6.70 7.21
C ARG A 292 10.48 -7.32 6.81
N ASN A 293 10.85 -7.29 5.53
CA ASN A 293 12.12 -7.84 5.04
C ASN A 293 13.36 -7.04 5.45
N THR A 294 13.20 -5.78 5.90
CA THR A 294 14.30 -4.91 6.35
C THR A 294 14.36 -4.75 7.87
N GLY A 295 13.69 -5.62 8.63
CA GLY A 295 13.71 -5.61 10.11
C GLY A 295 12.91 -4.47 10.77
N GLN A 296 12.11 -3.75 9.99
CA GLN A 296 11.27 -2.61 10.41
C GLN A 296 9.77 -3.00 10.49
N GLY A 297 9.47 -4.29 10.64
CA GLY A 297 8.09 -4.83 10.68
C GLY A 297 7.22 -4.26 11.80
N HIS A 298 7.80 -3.89 12.93
CA HIS A 298 7.10 -3.28 14.07
C HIS A 298 6.34 -1.98 13.71
N PHE A 299 6.80 -1.21 12.70
CA PHE A 299 6.05 -0.04 12.21
C PHE A 299 4.79 -0.44 11.43
N VAL A 300 4.79 -1.62 10.81
CA VAL A 300 3.59 -2.19 10.17
C VAL A 300 2.60 -2.57 11.25
N ASP A 301 3.05 -3.28 12.28
CA ASP A 301 2.19 -3.72 13.39
C ASP A 301 1.63 -2.50 14.16
N LEU A 302 2.43 -1.44 14.36
CA LEU A 302 1.96 -0.17 14.93
C LEU A 302 0.94 0.54 14.04
N ALA A 303 1.17 0.59 12.73
CA ALA A 303 0.21 1.19 11.80
C ALA A 303 -1.11 0.42 11.75
N GLU A 304 -1.06 -0.92 11.86
CA GLU A 304 -2.26 -1.75 12.01
C GLU A 304 -2.98 -1.41 13.30
N ARG A 305 -2.27 -1.35 14.44
CA ARG A 305 -2.86 -0.97 15.72
C ARG A 305 -3.55 0.41 15.68
N ILE A 306 -2.88 1.43 15.15
CA ILE A 306 -3.45 2.79 15.04
C ILE A 306 -4.76 2.77 14.23
N LEU A 307 -4.76 2.08 13.08
CA LEU A 307 -5.96 2.01 12.24
C LEU A 307 -7.05 1.11 12.85
N SER A 308 -6.69 0.11 13.67
CA SER A 308 -7.64 -0.70 14.46
C SER A 308 -8.28 0.12 15.57
N GLU A 309 -7.52 0.95 16.29
CA GLU A 309 -8.03 1.86 17.33
C GLU A 309 -9.06 2.85 16.76
N PHE A 310 -8.92 3.22 15.47
CA PHE A 310 -9.90 4.05 14.77
C PHE A 310 -11.17 3.30 14.30
N GLY A 311 -11.32 2.03 14.65
CA GLY A 311 -12.42 1.19 14.15
C GLY A 311 -12.32 0.92 12.64
N VAL A 312 -11.16 1.20 12.02
CA VAL A 312 -10.93 1.03 10.58
C VAL A 312 -10.16 -0.26 10.25
N LEU A 313 -9.69 -1.00 11.25
CA LEU A 313 -9.25 -2.38 11.11
C LEU A 313 -9.93 -3.21 12.20
N GLY A 314 -10.14 -4.51 11.97
CA GLY A 314 -10.61 -5.41 13.02
C GLY A 314 -9.73 -5.29 14.27
N THR A 315 -10.32 -5.39 15.45
CA THR A 315 -9.58 -5.23 16.70
C THR A 315 -8.53 -6.34 16.81
N THR A 316 -7.30 -5.98 17.15
CA THR A 316 -6.28 -6.94 17.64
C THR A 316 -6.41 -7.09 19.15
N ASP A 317 -7.64 -7.15 19.65
CA ASP A 317 -7.87 -7.23 21.09
C ASP A 317 -7.51 -8.65 21.54
N THR A 318 -6.40 -8.78 22.27
CA THR A 318 -5.94 -10.06 22.82
C THR A 318 -6.97 -10.69 23.75
N ASP A 319 -7.87 -9.87 24.31
CA ASP A 319 -8.88 -10.29 25.28
C ASP A 319 -10.19 -10.73 24.61
N ASN A 320 -10.38 -10.46 23.31
CA ASN A 320 -11.59 -10.86 22.59
C ASN A 320 -11.32 -11.19 21.10
N PRO A 321 -10.58 -12.26 20.79
CA PRO A 321 -10.18 -12.66 19.44
C PRO A 321 -11.34 -13.02 18.50
N GLY A 322 -12.59 -12.93 18.96
CA GLY A 322 -13.81 -13.25 18.21
C GLY A 322 -14.53 -12.05 17.56
N HIS A 323 -14.19 -10.80 17.92
CA HIS A 323 -14.87 -9.63 17.34
C HIS A 323 -14.15 -9.13 16.06
N VAL A 324 -14.36 -9.84 14.96
CA VAL A 324 -13.90 -9.39 13.64
C VAL A 324 -14.90 -8.38 13.10
N ILE A 325 -14.56 -7.08 13.17
CA ILE A 325 -15.31 -6.03 12.45
C ILE A 325 -15.32 -6.41 10.96
N THR A 326 -16.52 -6.55 10.39
CA THR A 326 -16.66 -6.87 8.96
C THR A 326 -16.15 -5.71 8.12
N ALA A 327 -15.77 -5.97 6.87
CA ALA A 327 -15.39 -4.90 5.94
C ALA A 327 -16.53 -3.87 5.81
N GLU A 328 -17.78 -4.31 5.81
CA GLU A 328 -18.97 -3.45 5.74
C GLU A 328 -19.07 -2.50 6.95
N GLU A 329 -19.03 -3.04 8.17
CA GLU A 329 -19.05 -2.26 9.42
C GLU A 329 -17.89 -1.26 9.48
N ARG A 330 -16.67 -1.70 9.12
CA ARG A 330 -15.48 -0.83 9.02
C ARG A 330 -15.73 0.38 8.14
N ASN A 331 -16.27 0.16 6.94
CA ASN A 331 -16.46 1.27 6.02
C ASN A 331 -17.61 2.17 6.44
N GLN A 332 -18.66 1.60 7.02
CA GLN A 332 -19.76 2.39 7.56
C GLN A 332 -19.26 3.33 8.66
N ASN A 333 -18.41 2.82 9.57
CA ASN A 333 -17.78 3.62 10.62
C ASN A 333 -16.96 4.77 10.02
N TYR A 334 -16.07 4.47 9.08
CA TYR A 334 -15.26 5.50 8.43
C TYR A 334 -16.11 6.51 7.64
N CYS A 335 -17.12 6.07 6.89
CA CYS A 335 -18.05 6.97 6.19
C CYS A 335 -18.77 7.89 7.18
N ASN A 336 -19.25 7.37 8.30
CA ASN A 336 -19.90 8.18 9.33
C ASN A 336 -18.96 9.25 9.89
N ILE A 337 -17.70 8.90 10.16
CA ILE A 337 -16.68 9.87 10.62
C ILE A 337 -16.45 10.94 9.54
N THR A 338 -16.23 10.53 8.29
CA THR A 338 -16.03 11.48 7.18
C THR A 338 -17.25 12.38 6.99
N GLU A 339 -18.49 11.87 7.07
CA GLU A 339 -19.70 12.68 6.95
C GLU A 339 -19.83 13.73 8.06
N LYS A 340 -19.47 13.37 9.30
CA LYS A 340 -19.39 14.33 10.42
C LYS A 340 -18.36 15.42 10.17
N ILE A 341 -17.16 15.04 9.68
CA ILE A 341 -16.12 16.00 9.28
C ILE A 341 -16.65 16.92 8.19
N LEU A 342 -17.20 16.38 7.10
CA LEU A 342 -17.77 17.17 6.00
C LEU A 342 -18.84 18.15 6.49
N ALA A 343 -19.78 17.72 7.32
CA ALA A 343 -20.83 18.58 7.87
C ALA A 343 -20.26 19.72 8.74
N ARG A 344 -19.18 19.47 9.50
CA ARG A 344 -18.48 20.52 10.25
C ARG A 344 -17.72 21.48 9.34
N MET A 345 -17.19 21.02 8.20
CA MET A 345 -16.44 21.86 7.26
C MET A 345 -17.34 22.85 6.52
N ILE A 346 -18.45 22.38 5.94
CA ILE A 346 -19.25 23.17 4.98
C ILE A 346 -20.69 23.45 5.43
N GLY A 347 -21.08 23.01 6.64
CA GLY A 347 -22.43 23.20 7.18
C GLY A 347 -23.39 22.05 6.85
N LYS A 348 -24.68 22.20 7.25
CA LYS A 348 -25.72 21.17 7.00
C LYS A 348 -25.88 20.96 5.50
N THR A 349 -25.62 19.73 5.05
CA THR A 349 -25.98 19.28 3.71
C THR A 349 -27.50 19.14 3.65
N ASP A 350 -28.20 20.08 3.00
CA ASP A 350 -29.63 19.97 2.72
C ASP A 350 -29.85 18.84 1.71
N LYS A 351 -29.91 17.63 2.26
CA LYS A 351 -30.45 16.36 1.77
C LYS A 351 -29.83 15.29 2.65
N SER A 352 -30.67 14.66 3.47
CA SER A 352 -30.41 13.37 4.08
C SER A 352 -29.71 12.42 3.10
N GLY A 353 -28.39 12.20 3.29
CA GLY A 353 -27.63 10.98 2.96
C GLY A 353 -27.91 10.24 1.65
N GLY A 354 -28.28 10.93 0.56
CA GLY A 354 -28.71 10.25 -0.68
C GLY A 354 -27.59 9.84 -1.63
N ASP A 355 -26.52 10.65 -1.76
CA ASP A 355 -25.57 10.54 -2.87
C ASP A 355 -24.08 10.46 -2.45
N SER A 356 -23.77 10.43 -1.14
CA SER A 356 -22.41 10.08 -0.66
C SER A 356 -22.17 8.59 -0.91
N LYS A 357 -21.39 8.26 -1.95
CA LYS A 357 -21.08 6.87 -2.28
C LYS A 357 -19.64 6.52 -1.91
N LEU A 358 -19.47 5.55 -1.02
CA LEU A 358 -18.16 4.89 -0.95
C LEU A 358 -17.94 4.13 -2.27
N VAL A 359 -16.99 4.61 -3.07
CA VAL A 359 -16.71 4.02 -4.39
C VAL A 359 -15.77 2.82 -4.28
N LEU A 360 -14.95 2.75 -3.23
CA LEU A 360 -14.02 1.66 -2.98
C LEU A 360 -13.86 1.44 -1.47
N GLY A 361 -14.29 0.27 -1.01
CA GLY A 361 -14.15 -0.14 0.38
C GLY A 361 -15.23 -1.12 0.79
N GLN A 362 -16.48 -0.95 0.29
CA GLN A 362 -17.75 -1.41 0.90
C GLN A 362 -17.75 -2.87 1.40
N GLU A 363 -17.00 -3.77 0.78
CA GLU A 363 -16.91 -5.18 1.19
C GLU A 363 -15.47 -5.76 1.24
N SER A 364 -14.44 -4.93 1.05
CA SER A 364 -13.07 -5.40 0.74
C SER A 364 -12.15 -5.63 1.95
N ASN A 365 -11.51 -6.81 2.02
CA ASN A 365 -10.58 -7.21 3.09
C ASN A 365 -9.16 -6.63 2.96
N HIS A 366 -8.90 -5.77 1.96
CA HIS A 366 -7.55 -5.22 1.70
C HIS A 366 -7.26 -3.90 2.44
N ASN A 367 -8.15 -3.46 3.33
CA ASN A 367 -7.96 -2.30 4.21
C ASN A 367 -7.63 -0.99 3.47
N ILE A 368 -8.19 -0.83 2.26
CA ILE A 368 -8.11 0.42 1.50
C ILE A 368 -9.50 1.01 1.48
N VAL A 369 -9.59 2.27 1.90
CA VAL A 369 -10.86 2.99 1.97
C VAL A 369 -10.73 4.28 1.16
N VAL A 370 -11.52 4.40 0.10
CA VAL A 370 -11.58 5.57 -0.79
C VAL A 370 -13.03 5.80 -1.20
N GLY A 371 -13.51 7.02 -1.02
CA GLY A 371 -14.87 7.40 -1.40
C GLY A 371 -14.92 8.67 -2.23
N ASN A 372 -16.07 8.90 -2.85
CA ASN A 372 -16.40 10.19 -3.43
C ASN A 372 -17.91 10.41 -3.40
N GLY A 373 -18.32 11.67 -3.34
CA GLY A 373 -19.72 12.03 -3.28
C GLY A 373 -19.89 13.48 -3.65
N ASN A 374 -21.14 13.86 -3.82
CA ASN A 374 -21.52 15.26 -3.89
C ASN A 374 -22.18 15.62 -2.55
N CYS A 375 -21.75 16.73 -1.97
CA CYS A 375 -22.40 17.36 -0.84
C CYS A 375 -23.19 18.57 -1.32
N SER A 376 -24.38 18.77 -0.76
CA SER A 376 -25.11 20.03 -0.94
C SER A 376 -24.33 21.15 -0.27
N TYR A 377 -23.91 22.15 -1.04
CA TYR A 377 -23.25 23.36 -0.58
C TYR A 377 -24.12 24.55 -1.03
N GLU A 378 -24.64 25.33 -0.08
CA GLU A 378 -25.70 26.32 -0.34
C GLU A 378 -26.95 25.73 -1.04
N TRP A 379 -28.02 26.51 -1.20
CA TRP A 379 -29.33 25.99 -1.65
C TRP A 379 -29.34 25.44 -3.10
N HIS A 380 -28.27 25.65 -3.88
CA HIS A 380 -28.22 25.29 -5.31
C HIS A 380 -26.90 24.73 -5.84
N THR A 381 -25.86 24.50 -5.02
CA THR A 381 -24.55 24.03 -5.51
C THR A 381 -24.24 22.62 -5.03
N GLU A 382 -23.83 21.74 -5.96
CA GLU A 382 -23.30 20.41 -5.63
C GLU A 382 -21.78 20.47 -5.57
N LEU A 383 -21.22 20.44 -4.37
CA LEU A 383 -19.78 20.41 -4.16
C LEU A 383 -19.30 18.96 -4.20
N ARG A 384 -18.30 18.66 -5.05
CA ARG A 384 -17.76 17.31 -5.13
C ARG A 384 -16.70 17.08 -4.05
N ALA A 385 -16.85 16.04 -3.24
CA ALA A 385 -15.86 15.58 -2.29
C ALA A 385 -15.23 14.25 -2.73
N VAL A 386 -13.92 14.10 -2.48
CA VAL A 386 -13.18 12.85 -2.61
C VAL A 386 -12.42 12.64 -1.31
N TRP A 387 -12.55 11.47 -0.70
CA TRP A 387 -11.88 11.16 0.56
C TRP A 387 -11.15 9.84 0.49
N ARG A 388 -10.09 9.71 1.29
CA ARG A 388 -9.27 8.51 1.38
C ARG A 388 -8.66 8.38 2.76
N LEU A 389 -8.64 7.15 3.26
CA LEU A 389 -7.86 6.81 4.43
C LEU A 389 -6.44 6.41 4.01
N LYS A 390 -5.46 6.81 4.80
CA LYS A 390 -4.08 6.34 4.65
C LYS A 390 -4.01 4.84 4.92
N SER A 391 -3.43 4.10 3.97
CA SER A 391 -3.27 2.65 4.11
C SER A 391 -2.20 2.28 5.15
N VAL A 392 -2.27 1.06 5.68
CA VAL A 392 -1.27 0.50 6.62
C VAL A 392 0.16 0.78 6.16
N GLY A 393 0.49 0.41 4.92
CA GLY A 393 1.84 0.62 4.39
C GLY A 393 2.22 2.10 4.32
N SER A 394 1.31 2.98 3.89
CA SER A 394 1.62 4.42 3.83
C SER A 394 1.82 5.02 5.22
N LEU A 395 1.06 4.58 6.23
CA LEU A 395 1.22 5.02 7.61
C LEU A 395 2.53 4.48 8.20
N ALA A 396 2.78 3.18 8.06
CA ALA A 396 4.01 2.53 8.51
C ALA A 396 5.27 3.18 7.92
N ARG A 397 5.26 3.54 6.64
CA ARG A 397 6.36 4.29 6.01
C ARG A 397 6.59 5.63 6.69
N LYS A 398 5.51 6.40 6.96
CA LYS A 398 5.63 7.71 7.61
C LYS A 398 6.15 7.59 9.04
N LEU A 399 5.67 6.61 9.80
CA LEU A 399 6.17 6.30 11.14
C LEU A 399 7.67 5.96 11.12
N ALA A 400 8.09 5.11 10.18
CA ALA A 400 9.50 4.76 9.99
C ALA A 400 10.37 5.97 9.56
N GLU A 401 9.86 6.83 8.66
CA GLU A 401 10.54 8.06 8.23
C GLU A 401 10.66 9.08 9.38
N ALA A 402 9.61 9.24 10.19
CA ALA A 402 9.59 10.11 11.36
C ALA A 402 10.60 9.63 12.41
N ALA A 403 10.60 8.33 12.72
CA ALA A 403 11.57 7.73 13.64
C ALA A 403 13.03 7.94 13.16
N LYS A 404 13.30 7.76 11.86
CA LYS A 404 14.62 8.03 11.28
C LYS A 404 15.02 9.50 11.37
N LYS A 405 14.07 10.42 11.15
CA LYS A 405 14.32 11.86 11.26
C LYS A 405 14.63 12.25 12.71
N ALA A 406 13.86 11.74 13.67
CA ALA A 406 14.07 11.97 15.10
C ALA A 406 15.42 11.39 15.57
N GLU A 407 15.75 10.15 15.16
CA GLU A 407 17.06 9.56 15.46
C GLU A 407 18.22 10.38 14.87
N LYS A 408 18.08 10.87 13.63
CA LYS A 408 19.09 11.73 13.00
C LYS A 408 19.26 13.04 13.76
N GLN A 409 18.17 13.70 14.12
CA GLN A 409 18.21 14.95 14.89
C GLN A 409 18.88 14.73 16.25
N LYS A 410 18.49 13.68 16.98
CA LYS A 410 19.13 13.31 18.24
C LYS A 410 20.61 12.98 18.06
N ARG A 411 21.03 12.31 16.98
CA ARG A 411 22.46 12.08 16.67
C ARG A 411 23.21 13.39 16.40
N GLU A 412 22.60 14.35 15.72
CA GLU A 412 23.20 15.67 15.47
C GLU A 412 23.34 16.48 16.76
N GLU A 413 22.32 16.47 17.62
CA GLU A 413 22.35 17.08 18.96
C GLU A 413 23.39 16.40 19.86
N TYR A 414 23.42 15.07 19.86
CA TYR A 414 24.42 14.24 20.53
C TYR A 414 25.85 14.61 20.12
N GLN A 415 26.09 14.76 18.81
CA GLN A 415 27.40 15.13 18.31
C GLN A 415 27.79 16.55 18.73
N LYS A 416 26.84 17.50 18.72
CA LYS A 416 27.07 18.87 19.23
C LYS A 416 27.45 18.87 20.70
N ILE A 417 26.74 18.10 21.54
CA ILE A 417 27.03 17.98 22.96
C ILE A 417 28.43 17.39 23.17
N ARG A 418 28.78 16.28 22.49
CA ARG A 418 30.14 15.72 22.57
C ARG A 418 31.20 16.73 22.18
N THR A 419 31.02 17.51 21.11
CA THR A 419 32.00 18.53 20.72
C THR A 419 32.14 19.70 21.72
N SER A 420 31.17 19.88 22.62
CA SER A 420 31.20 20.95 23.63
C SER A 420 31.87 20.56 24.95
N ILE A 421 32.24 19.28 25.12
CA ILE A 421 32.81 18.76 26.36
C ILE A 421 34.31 18.49 26.20
N SER A 422 35.07 18.72 27.27
CA SER A 422 36.51 18.45 27.30
C SER A 422 36.82 16.97 26.96
N PRO A 423 37.86 16.69 26.16
CA PRO A 423 38.27 15.32 25.82
C PRO A 423 38.49 14.41 27.03
N ASP A 424 39.01 14.94 28.14
CA ASP A 424 39.32 14.15 29.34
C ASP A 424 38.04 13.64 30.04
N ILE A 425 37.00 14.48 30.09
CA ILE A 425 35.70 14.14 30.66
C ILE A 425 34.99 13.12 29.76
N LEU A 426 35.08 13.30 28.44
CA LEU A 426 34.52 12.36 27.47
C LEU A 426 35.16 10.98 27.56
N GLN A 427 36.48 10.91 27.72
CA GLN A 427 37.19 9.64 27.86
C GLN A 427 36.76 8.91 29.15
N ALA A 428 36.70 9.62 30.28
CA ALA A 428 36.24 9.04 31.55
C ALA A 428 34.78 8.56 31.48
N TYR A 429 33.92 9.31 30.76
CA TYR A 429 32.54 8.91 30.51
C TYR A 429 32.44 7.65 29.65
N ASP A 430 33.16 7.60 28.52
CA ASP A 430 33.15 6.44 27.62
C ASP A 430 33.66 5.18 28.33
N ASP A 431 34.70 5.29 29.16
CA ASP A 431 35.25 4.17 29.92
C ASP A 431 34.21 3.58 30.89
N LYS A 432 33.48 4.44 31.62
CA LYS A 432 32.39 4.00 32.50
C LYS A 432 31.22 3.40 31.70
N MET A 433 30.81 4.01 30.58
CA MET A 433 29.73 3.46 29.76
C MET A 433 30.09 2.17 29.03
N ASN A 434 31.36 1.95 28.71
CA ASN A 434 31.83 0.66 28.18
C ASN A 434 31.70 -0.46 29.22
N SER A 435 31.89 -0.16 30.52
CA SER A 435 31.63 -1.10 31.61
C SER A 435 30.13 -1.45 31.70
N VAL A 436 29.24 -0.46 31.57
CA VAL A 436 27.79 -0.68 31.52
C VAL A 436 27.40 -1.55 30.31
N LYS A 437 27.96 -1.28 29.11
CA LYS A 437 27.71 -2.09 27.91
C LYS A 437 28.21 -3.52 28.02
N ALA A 438 29.35 -3.74 28.67
CA ALA A 438 29.84 -5.08 28.93
C ALA A 438 28.86 -5.87 29.82
N LYS A 439 28.27 -5.21 30.82
CA LYS A 439 27.23 -5.79 31.68
C LYS A 439 25.91 -6.03 30.94
N GLU A 440 25.52 -5.14 30.04
CA GLU A 440 24.36 -5.34 29.16
C GLU A 440 24.54 -6.59 28.27
N LYS A 441 25.71 -6.72 27.63
CA LYS A 441 26.02 -7.86 26.78
C LYS A 441 26.03 -9.19 27.54
N GLU A 442 26.63 -9.23 28.73
CA GLU A 442 26.62 -10.41 29.61
C GLU A 442 25.19 -10.89 29.90
N ARG A 443 24.24 -9.97 30.06
CA ARG A 443 22.83 -10.30 30.28
C ARG A 443 22.08 -10.67 28.99
N GLN A 444 22.40 -10.03 27.87
CA GLN A 444 21.83 -10.42 26.56
C GLN A 444 22.23 -11.85 26.19
N ASP A 445 23.49 -12.24 26.42
CA ASP A 445 23.95 -13.62 26.19
C ASP A 445 23.24 -14.62 27.13
N GLY A 446 22.90 -14.18 28.36
CA GLY A 446 22.09 -14.97 29.31
C GLY A 446 20.61 -15.11 28.92
N ARG A 447 20.09 -14.23 28.05
CA ARG A 447 18.69 -14.16 27.64
C ARG A 447 18.25 -15.38 26.82
N GLU A 448 19.15 -16.00 26.06
CA GLU A 448 18.86 -17.22 25.26
C GLU A 448 18.41 -18.41 26.12
N PHE A 449 18.71 -18.39 27.43
CA PHE A 449 18.40 -19.48 28.35
C PHE A 449 17.13 -19.24 29.18
N ILE A 450 16.38 -18.17 28.90
CA ILE A 450 15.19 -17.77 29.66
C ILE A 450 13.92 -18.25 28.93
N PRO A 451 12.99 -18.94 29.62
CA PRO A 451 11.68 -19.31 29.06
C PRO A 451 10.86 -18.09 28.61
N TYR A 452 10.08 -18.24 27.53
CA TYR A 452 9.30 -17.13 26.93
C TYR A 452 8.37 -16.41 27.91
N GLU A 453 7.78 -17.16 28.82
CA GLU A 453 6.86 -16.70 29.87
C GLU A 453 7.52 -15.87 30.97
N ASP A 454 8.85 -15.98 31.13
CA ASP A 454 9.64 -15.20 32.08
C ASP A 454 10.45 -14.07 31.43
N LEU A 455 10.47 -14.00 30.09
CA LEU A 455 11.28 -13.03 29.32
C LEU A 455 10.92 -11.58 29.66
N GLN A 456 9.64 -11.26 29.82
CA GLN A 456 9.20 -9.90 30.10
C GLN A 456 9.71 -9.42 31.46
N ALA A 457 9.55 -10.24 32.51
CA ALA A 457 10.04 -9.91 33.85
C ALA A 457 11.58 -9.84 33.89
N TYR A 458 12.26 -10.69 33.13
CA TYR A 458 13.71 -10.65 32.98
C TYR A 458 14.20 -9.36 32.29
N ASP A 459 13.53 -8.95 31.21
CA ASP A 459 13.85 -7.73 30.46
C ASP A 459 13.62 -6.49 31.35
N GLU A 460 12.49 -6.42 32.07
CA GLU A 460 12.18 -5.32 33.02
C GLU A 460 13.22 -5.19 34.14
N ASN A 461 13.62 -6.32 34.75
CA ASN A 461 14.65 -6.31 35.80
C ASN A 461 16.04 -5.93 35.24
N THR A 462 16.36 -6.41 34.04
CA THR A 462 17.61 -6.08 33.36
C THR A 462 17.71 -4.58 33.08
N ILE A 463 16.64 -3.97 32.56
CA ILE A 463 16.56 -2.52 32.33
C ILE A 463 16.83 -1.76 33.63
N LYS A 464 16.11 -2.11 34.70
CA LYS A 464 16.25 -1.42 35.99
C LYS A 464 17.68 -1.43 36.53
N ILE A 465 18.35 -2.59 36.51
CA ILE A 465 19.72 -2.70 37.01
C ILE A 465 20.70 -1.90 36.13
N LEU A 466 20.52 -1.89 34.81
CA LEU A 466 21.35 -1.11 33.92
C LEU A 466 21.17 0.39 34.14
N ASP A 467 19.94 0.85 34.41
CA ASP A 467 19.65 2.24 34.71
C ASP A 467 20.25 2.69 36.06
N ASP A 468 20.16 1.85 37.10
CA ASP A 468 20.80 2.10 38.39
C ASP A 468 22.32 2.22 38.24
N LEU A 469 22.94 1.33 37.46
CA LEU A 469 24.39 1.35 37.20
C LEU A 469 24.81 2.60 36.41
N LYS A 470 24.03 3.01 35.40
CA LYS A 470 24.25 4.25 34.65
C LYS A 470 24.19 5.47 35.58
N ALA A 471 23.18 5.52 36.46
CA ALA A 471 23.01 6.62 37.41
C ALA A 471 24.24 6.73 38.33
N GLN A 472 24.68 5.61 38.90
CA GLN A 472 25.89 5.57 39.72
C GLN A 472 27.12 6.07 38.97
N CYS A 473 27.33 5.63 37.73
CA CYS A 473 28.45 6.08 36.91
C CYS A 473 28.43 7.60 36.65
N ILE A 474 27.23 8.17 36.47
CA ILE A 474 27.04 9.61 36.26
C ILE A 474 27.36 10.39 37.54
N ASP A 475 26.88 9.92 38.69
CA ASP A 475 27.14 10.56 39.98
C ASP A 475 28.65 10.58 40.29
N GLU A 476 29.34 9.45 40.09
CA GLU A 476 30.80 9.36 40.26
C GLU A 476 31.59 10.31 39.33
N LEU A 477 31.09 10.56 38.11
CA LEU A 477 31.72 11.52 37.19
C LEU A 477 31.48 12.98 37.61
N CYS A 478 30.32 13.28 38.18
CA CYS A 478 30.02 14.62 38.72
C CYS A 478 30.84 14.91 39.98
N GLU A 479 31.17 13.89 40.77
CA GLU A 479 32.13 14.03 41.89
C GLU A 479 33.58 14.21 41.40
N GLN A 480 33.91 13.64 40.24
CA GLN A 480 35.26 13.71 39.66
C GLN A 480 35.53 15.03 38.92
N PHE A 481 34.50 15.67 38.36
CA PHE A 481 34.62 16.87 37.54
C PHE A 481 33.60 17.94 37.96
N ASP A 482 34.07 19.04 38.56
CA ASP A 482 33.21 20.12 39.07
C ASP A 482 32.48 20.92 37.96
N ASP A 483 33.00 20.88 36.73
CA ASP A 483 32.51 21.69 35.60
C ASP A 483 31.42 20.98 34.75
N ILE A 484 30.89 19.84 35.21
CA ILE A 484 29.87 19.08 34.46
C ILE A 484 28.66 18.73 35.31
N THR A 485 27.47 18.81 34.70
CA THR A 485 26.21 18.48 35.38
C THR A 485 25.74 17.07 35.05
N PRO A 486 24.96 16.42 35.94
CA PRO A 486 24.30 15.15 35.65
C PRO A 486 23.43 15.21 34.39
N GLN A 487 22.78 16.35 34.12
CA GLN A 487 21.97 16.53 32.91
C GLN A 487 22.81 16.50 31.64
N THR A 488 23.97 17.17 31.64
CA THR A 488 24.91 17.13 30.51
C THR A 488 25.41 15.71 30.25
N LEU A 489 25.78 14.97 31.30
CA LEU A 489 26.24 13.57 31.18
C LEU A 489 25.13 12.61 30.75
N ARG A 490 23.89 12.79 31.22
CA ARG A 490 22.73 12.01 30.75
C ARG A 490 22.50 12.20 29.25
N SER A 491 22.74 13.43 28.76
CA SER A 491 22.62 13.80 27.35
C SER A 491 23.77 13.27 26.46
N LEU A 492 24.83 12.68 27.06
CA LEU A 492 25.92 11.97 26.37
C LEU A 492 25.65 10.47 26.16
N SER A 493 24.49 9.98 26.58
CA SER A 493 24.08 8.62 26.27
C SER A 493 23.80 8.50 24.77
N PRO A 494 24.23 7.42 24.08
CA PRO A 494 23.87 7.20 22.69
C PRO A 494 22.36 7.37 22.54
N PRO A 495 21.88 8.05 21.48
CA PRO A 495 20.45 8.21 21.31
C PRO A 495 19.80 6.83 21.24
N GLU A 496 18.96 6.52 22.22
CA GLU A 496 18.05 5.39 22.13
C GLU A 496 17.16 5.60 20.91
N LYS A 497 16.68 4.49 20.31
CA LYS A 497 15.71 4.59 19.21
C LYS A 497 14.54 5.43 19.68
N ASP A 498 14.38 6.60 19.08
CA ASP A 498 13.35 7.54 19.48
C ASP A 498 11.98 6.95 19.16
N SER A 499 11.19 6.71 20.20
CA SER A 499 9.80 6.26 20.10
C SER A 499 8.80 7.42 20.07
N SER A 500 9.24 8.68 20.12
CA SER A 500 8.36 9.83 19.90
C SER A 500 7.95 9.90 18.43
N LEU A 501 6.85 9.20 18.13
CA LEU A 501 6.34 9.05 16.78
C LEU A 501 5.38 10.20 16.46
N GLU A 502 5.79 11.08 15.54
CA GLU A 502 4.88 12.05 14.93
C GLU A 502 3.83 11.31 14.09
N VAL A 503 2.59 11.30 14.55
CA VAL A 503 1.46 10.77 13.79
C VAL A 503 1.11 11.77 12.68
N PRO A 504 1.03 11.33 11.41
CA PRO A 504 0.74 12.24 10.32
C PRO A 504 -0.71 12.74 10.34
N PHE A 505 -0.93 14.00 9.97
CA PHE A 505 -2.28 14.60 9.99
C PHE A 505 -3.15 14.28 8.76
N ASP A 506 -2.56 13.75 7.69
CA ASP A 506 -3.26 13.31 6.50
C ASP A 506 -3.66 11.82 6.57
N ILE A 507 -4.04 11.34 7.76
CA ILE A 507 -4.57 9.97 7.94
C ILE A 507 -5.92 9.89 7.25
N ASP A 508 -6.86 10.78 7.59
CA ASP A 508 -8.06 11.02 6.78
C ASP A 508 -7.84 12.21 5.84
N GLY A 509 -7.74 11.93 4.54
CA GLY A 509 -7.51 12.95 3.52
C GLY A 509 -8.78 13.23 2.73
N ILE A 510 -9.31 14.45 2.83
CA ILE A 510 -10.51 14.91 2.13
C ILE A 510 -10.13 15.98 1.12
N THR A 511 -10.76 15.97 -0.06
CA THR A 511 -10.56 16.95 -1.11
C THR A 511 -11.90 17.39 -1.68
N PHE A 512 -12.24 18.66 -1.48
CA PHE A 512 -13.29 19.35 -2.20
C PHE A 512 -12.80 19.82 -3.57
N ILE A 513 -13.63 19.59 -4.58
CA ILE A 513 -13.34 19.92 -5.98
C ILE A 513 -14.41 20.93 -6.45
N THR A 514 -14.02 22.19 -6.56
CA THR A 514 -14.87 23.28 -7.04
C THR A 514 -14.81 23.42 -8.55
N GLU A 515 -15.81 24.07 -9.16
CA GLU A 515 -15.83 24.39 -10.57
C GLU A 515 -14.72 25.39 -10.91
N ASP A 516 -14.63 26.46 -10.14
CA ASP A 516 -13.73 27.58 -10.40
C ASP A 516 -13.11 28.16 -9.12
N ARG A 517 -12.40 29.27 -9.29
CA ARG A 517 -11.66 29.97 -8.24
C ARG A 517 -12.59 30.68 -7.25
N ASP A 518 -13.71 31.22 -7.71
CA ASP A 518 -14.61 32.00 -6.86
C ASP A 518 -15.31 31.05 -5.88
N GLU A 519 -15.81 29.91 -6.38
CA GLU A 519 -16.37 28.86 -5.52
C GLU A 519 -15.32 28.30 -4.54
N LEU A 520 -14.03 28.20 -4.94
CA LEU A 520 -12.95 27.79 -4.04
C LEU A 520 -12.78 28.77 -2.87
N LEU A 521 -12.77 30.07 -3.16
CA LEU A 521 -12.64 31.11 -2.14
C LEU A 521 -13.80 31.04 -1.15
N ASP A 522 -15.03 30.92 -1.64
CA ASP A 522 -16.23 30.84 -0.80
C ASP A 522 -16.19 29.61 0.12
N VAL A 523 -15.95 28.41 -0.45
CA VAL A 523 -15.86 27.17 0.32
C VAL A 523 -14.75 27.24 1.37
N PHE A 524 -13.58 27.78 1.01
CA PHE A 524 -12.46 27.87 1.95
C PHE A 524 -12.72 28.86 3.09
N LEU A 525 -13.31 30.02 2.80
CA LEU A 525 -13.66 31.00 3.83
C LEU A 525 -14.80 30.53 4.73
N ASP A 526 -15.75 29.75 4.19
CA ASP A 526 -16.79 29.14 5.00
C ASP A 526 -16.26 28.03 5.91
N MET A 527 -15.26 27.26 5.46
CA MET A 527 -14.55 26.34 6.35
C MET A 527 -13.93 27.05 7.56
N ILE A 528 -13.36 28.24 7.37
CA ILE A 528 -12.77 29.06 8.44
C ILE A 528 -13.85 29.53 9.42
N ASN A 529 -14.98 30.03 8.90
CA ASN A 529 -16.12 30.47 9.72
C ASN A 529 -16.75 29.32 10.51
N ASN A 530 -17.04 28.20 9.84
CA ASN A 530 -17.72 27.05 10.44
C ASN A 530 -16.88 26.40 11.56
N ASN A 531 -15.57 26.61 11.55
CA ASN A 531 -14.63 26.09 12.53
C ASN A 531 -14.15 27.15 13.53
N ASP A 532 -14.79 28.32 13.56
CA ASP A 532 -14.54 29.40 14.52
C ASP A 532 -13.05 29.84 14.58
N ILE A 533 -12.30 29.68 13.48
CA ILE A 533 -10.87 30.01 13.42
C ILE A 533 -10.66 31.53 13.49
N VAL A 534 -11.53 32.28 12.81
CA VAL A 534 -11.54 33.75 12.80
C VAL A 534 -12.97 34.21 12.97
N THR A 535 -13.21 35.12 13.93
CA THR A 535 -14.56 35.62 14.20
C THR A 535 -14.87 36.87 13.35
N PRO A 536 -15.93 36.88 12.53
CA PRO A 536 -16.37 38.07 11.80
C PRO A 536 -16.79 39.21 12.75
N PRO A 537 -16.60 40.50 12.37
CA PRO A 537 -16.97 41.64 13.22
C PRO A 537 -18.45 41.69 13.63
N GLN A 538 -19.36 41.13 12.82
CA GLN A 538 -20.81 41.18 13.07
C GLN A 538 -21.32 40.11 14.05
N ASP A 539 -20.53 39.07 14.35
CA ASP A 539 -20.98 37.95 15.21
C ASP A 539 -20.68 38.14 16.70
N LYS A 540 -20.00 39.22 17.08
CA LYS A 540 -19.75 39.55 18.50
C LYS A 540 -21.03 39.80 19.32
N ALA A 541 -22.16 40.08 18.66
CA ALA A 541 -23.47 40.25 19.32
C ALA A 541 -24.25 38.92 19.48
N THR A 542 -23.90 37.88 18.73
CA THR A 542 -24.64 36.60 18.67
C THR A 542 -23.93 35.48 19.46
N GLN A 543 -22.69 35.70 19.91
CA GLN A 543 -21.90 34.72 20.67
C GLN A 543 -22.51 34.28 22.00
N ASN A 544 -23.49 35.00 22.56
CA ASN A 544 -24.18 34.57 23.78
C ASN A 544 -25.21 33.43 23.56
N ASN A 545 -25.48 33.01 22.33
CA ASN A 545 -26.53 32.02 22.03
C ASN A 545 -26.14 30.93 21.01
N LYS A 546 -24.85 30.76 20.69
CA LYS A 546 -24.37 29.70 19.78
C LYS A 546 -23.40 28.72 20.48
N THR A 547 -23.73 28.28 21.68
CA THR A 547 -23.36 26.93 22.12
C THR A 547 -24.29 25.95 21.41
N SER A 548 -23.93 25.57 20.18
CA SER A 548 -24.38 24.29 19.63
C SER A 548 -23.19 23.35 19.58
N THR A 549 -22.55 23.12 20.72
CA THR A 549 -22.24 21.74 21.05
C THR A 549 -23.60 21.06 21.15
N ASN A 550 -23.92 20.18 20.20
CA ASN A 550 -24.94 19.18 20.49
C ASN A 550 -24.41 18.46 21.74
N GLU A 551 -24.99 18.75 22.91
CA GLU A 551 -24.63 18.11 24.19
C GLU A 551 -24.93 16.59 24.21
N ASP A 552 -25.34 16.03 23.06
CA ASP A 552 -25.68 14.62 22.80
C ASP A 552 -24.73 13.91 21.81
N ASP A 553 -23.69 14.57 21.29
CA ASP A 553 -22.76 13.95 20.34
C ASP A 553 -21.49 13.43 21.05
N ASP A 554 -21.25 12.10 21.04
CA ASP A 554 -20.08 11.41 21.65
C ASP A 554 -18.71 11.77 20.99
N TYR A 555 -18.66 12.82 20.15
CA TYR A 555 -17.47 13.19 19.36
C TYR A 555 -17.23 14.70 19.31
N ILE A 556 -15.98 15.09 19.06
CA ILE A 556 -15.49 16.47 18.94
C ILE A 556 -14.66 16.60 17.66
N ILE A 557 -14.82 17.71 16.93
CA ILE A 557 -13.99 18.05 15.77
C ILE A 557 -13.28 19.37 16.05
N THR A 558 -11.95 19.31 16.19
CA THR A 558 -11.13 20.44 16.62
C THR A 558 -10.11 20.81 15.53
N PRO A 559 -10.10 22.07 15.06
CA PRO A 559 -9.03 22.57 14.20
C PRO A 559 -7.68 22.49 14.92
N TYR A 560 -6.66 21.97 14.25
CA TYR A 560 -5.37 21.71 14.88
C TYR A 560 -4.24 21.78 13.85
N ALA A 561 -3.13 22.42 14.19
CA ALA A 561 -1.99 22.57 13.30
C ALA A 561 -1.21 21.26 13.19
N ALA A 562 -0.98 20.79 11.96
CA ALA A 562 -0.19 19.58 11.75
C ALA A 562 1.26 19.71 12.31
N PRO A 563 1.87 18.63 12.82
CA PRO A 563 3.25 18.62 13.32
C PRO A 563 4.23 19.24 12.31
N GLY A 564 5.04 20.17 12.80
CA GLY A 564 5.98 20.94 11.98
C GLY A 564 5.35 22.07 11.16
N ARG A 565 4.10 22.46 11.44
CA ARG A 565 3.48 23.71 10.96
C ARG A 565 3.11 24.58 12.15
N ASP A 566 3.26 25.89 11.97
CA ASP A 566 2.86 26.88 12.97
C ASP A 566 1.35 27.18 12.90
N LYS A 567 0.72 26.94 11.73
CA LYS A 567 -0.68 27.28 11.47
C LYS A 567 -1.53 26.11 10.99
N ILE A 568 -2.82 26.22 11.31
CA ILE A 568 -3.89 25.28 10.94
C ILE A 568 -4.19 25.35 9.44
N LEU A 569 -4.12 26.56 8.87
CA LEU A 569 -4.47 26.85 7.48
C LEU A 569 -3.21 26.95 6.63
N LYS A 570 -3.27 26.40 5.41
CA LYS A 570 -2.19 26.50 4.44
C LYS A 570 -2.72 26.72 3.04
N VAL A 571 -2.08 27.63 2.31
CA VAL A 571 -2.39 27.93 0.91
C VAL A 571 -1.11 27.77 0.09
N GLU A 572 -1.19 27.00 -0.99
CA GLU A 572 -0.10 26.77 -1.94
C GLU A 572 -0.59 27.11 -3.36
N GLY A 573 0.18 27.92 -4.08
CA GLY A 573 -0.16 28.31 -5.45
C GLY A 573 0.71 29.44 -5.98
N ASP A 574 0.33 29.99 -7.14
CA ASP A 574 1.02 31.14 -7.72
C ASP A 574 0.73 32.44 -6.96
N THR A 575 1.53 33.48 -7.25
CA THR A 575 1.44 34.79 -6.60
C THR A 575 0.02 35.36 -6.67
N GLN A 576 -0.62 35.32 -7.83
CA GLN A 576 -1.96 35.89 -8.01
C GLN A 576 -3.00 35.15 -7.17
N PHE A 577 -2.97 33.82 -7.16
CA PHE A 577 -3.87 33.02 -6.33
C PHE A 577 -3.73 33.32 -4.83
N ILE A 578 -2.49 33.52 -4.37
CA ILE A 578 -2.22 33.91 -2.98
C ILE A 578 -2.75 35.31 -2.68
N GLU A 579 -2.55 36.27 -3.58
CA GLU A 579 -3.07 37.64 -3.43
C GLU A 579 -4.60 37.67 -3.39
N ASP A 580 -5.26 36.88 -4.23
CA ASP A 580 -6.72 36.77 -4.27
C ASP A 580 -7.27 36.22 -2.94
N ILE A 581 -6.64 35.16 -2.40
CA ILE A 581 -7.00 34.60 -1.08
C ILE A 581 -6.83 35.63 0.02
N LYS A 582 -5.72 36.37 0.02
CA LYS A 582 -5.47 37.42 1.03
C LYS A 582 -6.53 38.51 0.94
N ALA A 583 -6.81 39.01 -0.26
CA ALA A 583 -7.81 40.05 -0.47
C ALA A 583 -9.20 39.59 -0.03
N ALA A 584 -9.62 38.36 -0.39
CA ALA A 584 -10.91 37.81 0.01
C ALA A 584 -11.02 37.59 1.52
N PHE A 585 -9.96 37.07 2.15
CA PHE A 585 -9.89 36.89 3.59
C PHE A 585 -9.99 38.23 4.34
N GLU A 586 -9.17 39.21 3.98
CA GLU A 586 -9.14 40.51 4.67
C GLU A 586 -10.42 41.33 4.43
N ALA A 587 -11.06 41.14 3.28
CA ALA A 587 -12.39 41.69 3.01
C ALA A 587 -13.48 41.06 3.92
N ARG A 588 -13.42 39.74 4.16
CA ARG A 588 -14.37 39.03 5.03
C ARG A 588 -14.10 39.25 6.52
N TYR A 589 -12.84 39.46 6.89
CA TYR A 589 -12.39 39.70 8.27
C TYR A 589 -11.67 41.05 8.43
N PRO A 590 -12.40 42.19 8.34
CA PRO A 590 -11.80 43.52 8.45
C PRO A 590 -10.95 43.70 9.72
N GLY A 591 -9.73 44.19 9.56
CA GLY A 591 -8.80 44.46 10.67
C GLY A 591 -7.96 43.26 11.10
N THR A 592 -8.04 42.13 10.39
CA THR A 592 -7.13 40.99 10.55
C THR A 592 -6.23 40.86 9.33
N ARG A 593 -5.04 40.29 9.50
CA ARG A 593 -4.13 40.00 8.40
C ARG A 593 -4.14 38.52 8.08
N ALA A 594 -4.25 38.17 6.81
CA ALA A 594 -4.29 36.76 6.39
C ALA A 594 -3.03 35.99 6.84
N GLU A 595 -1.86 36.63 6.88
CA GLU A 595 -0.61 35.97 7.28
C GLU A 595 -0.53 35.60 8.76
N GLU A 596 -1.40 36.14 9.61
CA GLU A 596 -1.47 35.75 11.03
C GLU A 596 -2.12 34.36 11.19
N TYR A 597 -2.96 33.95 10.24
CA TYR A 597 -3.77 32.73 10.33
C TYR A 597 -3.42 31.69 9.27
N ILE A 598 -2.88 32.10 8.13
CA ILE A 598 -2.61 31.22 6.98
C ILE A 598 -1.10 31.15 6.68
N ASP A 599 -0.61 29.93 6.48
CA ASP A 599 0.72 29.69 5.91
C ASP A 599 0.67 29.69 4.38
N PHE A 600 1.35 30.65 3.77
CA PHE A 600 1.41 30.78 2.32
C PHE A 600 2.69 30.16 1.77
N LYS A 601 2.56 29.35 0.73
CA LYS A 601 3.67 28.76 -0.01
C LYS A 601 3.53 29.07 -1.50
N GLU A 602 4.35 29.99 -1.98
CA GLU A 602 4.38 30.35 -3.39
C GLU A 602 5.06 29.25 -4.23
N ASP A 603 4.38 28.77 -5.27
CA ASP A 603 4.90 27.82 -6.26
C ASP A 603 4.43 28.19 -7.68
N ASN A 604 5.19 29.07 -8.33
CA ASN A 604 4.92 29.52 -9.70
C ASN A 604 5.27 28.48 -10.78
N LYS A 605 5.83 27.31 -10.42
CA LYS A 605 6.37 26.34 -11.39
C LYS A 605 5.39 25.22 -11.70
N LYS A 606 4.57 24.80 -10.73
CA LYS A 606 3.69 23.64 -10.89
C LYS A 606 2.28 23.98 -11.37
N GLY A 607 1.90 25.26 -11.34
CA GLY A 607 0.53 25.66 -11.65
C GLY A 607 -0.51 24.89 -10.83
N PHE A 608 -0.17 24.59 -9.57
CA PHE A 608 -1.03 23.82 -8.66
C PHE A 608 -1.47 24.73 -7.53
N ARG A 609 -2.79 24.98 -7.46
CA ARG A 609 -3.41 25.83 -6.47
C ARG A 609 -4.26 24.99 -5.53
N VAL A 610 -4.06 25.16 -4.22
CA VAL A 610 -4.79 24.43 -3.20
C VAL A 610 -4.82 25.22 -1.89
N ALA A 611 -5.98 25.21 -1.25
CA ALA A 611 -6.16 25.67 0.12
C ALA A 611 -6.40 24.47 1.03
N LYS A 612 -5.88 24.51 2.27
CA LYS A 612 -5.88 23.35 3.18
C LYS A 612 -6.17 23.77 4.60
N MET A 613 -6.83 22.86 5.33
CA MET A 613 -7.06 22.93 6.76
C MET A 613 -6.79 21.56 7.39
N THR A 614 -6.22 21.57 8.60
CA THR A 614 -5.97 20.34 9.37
C THR A 614 -6.75 20.36 10.68
N GLY A 615 -7.08 19.17 11.20
CA GLY A 615 -7.79 19.04 12.46
C GLY A 615 -7.78 17.62 13.01
N LEU A 616 -8.45 17.46 14.14
CA LEU A 616 -8.63 16.21 14.86
C LEU A 616 -10.13 15.91 14.98
N TYR A 617 -10.51 14.68 14.68
CA TYR A 617 -11.78 14.10 15.10
C TYR A 617 -11.50 13.25 16.34
N GLU A 618 -12.20 13.49 17.43
CA GLU A 618 -12.05 12.77 18.69
C GLU A 618 -13.39 12.15 19.06
N ASP A 619 -13.41 10.86 19.38
CA ASP A 619 -14.60 10.13 19.79
C ASP A 619 -14.22 9.15 20.89
N GLN A 620 -15.07 9.01 21.91
CA GLN A 620 -14.82 8.07 23.02
C GLN A 620 -14.67 6.62 22.52
N ALA A 621 -15.36 6.26 21.43
CA ALA A 621 -15.31 4.93 20.85
C ALA A 621 -14.17 4.74 19.82
N SER A 622 -13.86 5.77 19.02
CA SER A 622 -12.96 5.66 17.86
C SER A 622 -11.58 6.31 18.06
N GLY A 623 -11.29 6.87 19.24
CA GLY A 623 -10.02 7.54 19.52
C GLY A 623 -9.85 8.87 18.75
N ILE A 624 -8.59 9.26 18.52
CA ILE A 624 -8.23 10.56 17.89
C ILE A 624 -7.79 10.32 16.45
N LEU A 625 -8.59 10.76 15.48
CA LEU A 625 -8.30 10.68 14.05
C LEU A 625 -7.85 12.04 13.49
N PRO A 626 -6.58 12.19 13.10
CA PRO A 626 -6.10 13.36 12.38
C PRO A 626 -6.61 13.41 10.93
N PHE A 627 -7.05 14.58 10.49
CA PHE A 627 -7.52 14.81 9.13
C PHE A 627 -6.90 16.04 8.46
N GLU A 628 -6.81 16.00 7.12
CA GLU A 628 -6.48 17.14 6.26
C GLU A 628 -7.59 17.31 5.21
N VAL A 629 -8.22 18.47 5.18
CA VAL A 629 -9.19 18.89 4.15
C VAL A 629 -8.51 19.82 3.18
N GLN A 630 -8.64 19.53 1.88
CA GLN A 630 -8.09 20.34 0.79
C GLN A 630 -9.23 20.87 -0.09
N VAL A 631 -9.09 22.09 -0.60
CA VAL A 631 -9.99 22.69 -1.59
C VAL A 631 -9.17 23.07 -2.82
N LEU A 632 -9.61 22.61 -3.99
CA LEU A 632 -8.97 22.88 -5.27
C LEU A 632 -10.00 22.89 -6.41
N THR A 633 -9.67 23.49 -7.55
CA THR A 633 -10.57 23.54 -8.70
C THR A 633 -10.55 22.26 -9.54
N LYS A 634 -11.53 22.07 -10.42
CA LYS A 634 -11.53 20.99 -11.43
C LYS A 634 -10.31 21.06 -12.34
N GLU A 635 -9.79 22.25 -12.63
CA GLU A 635 -8.58 22.45 -13.42
C GLU A 635 -7.34 21.95 -12.65
N ASP A 636 -7.16 22.39 -11.41
CA ASP A 636 -6.07 21.96 -10.54
C ASP A 636 -6.12 20.44 -10.27
N ARG A 637 -7.32 19.86 -10.19
CA ARG A 637 -7.51 18.41 -10.07
C ARG A 637 -7.03 17.65 -11.31
N LYS A 638 -7.22 18.21 -12.51
CA LYS A 638 -6.70 17.63 -13.76
C LYS A 638 -5.17 17.76 -13.80
N ALA A 639 -4.64 18.93 -13.42
CA ALA A 639 -3.21 19.19 -13.36
C ALA A 639 -2.48 18.20 -12.44
N THR A 640 -3.05 17.90 -11.27
CA THR A 640 -2.48 16.93 -10.30
C THR A 640 -2.58 15.46 -10.69
N ARG A 641 -3.36 15.13 -11.74
CA ARG A 641 -3.50 13.75 -12.23
C ARG A 641 -2.60 13.47 -13.44
N HIS A 642 -2.65 14.35 -14.43
CA HIS A 642 -1.98 14.13 -15.72
C HIS A 642 -1.42 15.42 -16.34
N GLY A 643 -1.26 16.48 -15.54
CA GLY A 643 -0.56 17.71 -15.94
C GLY A 643 0.81 17.83 -15.28
N ILE A 644 1.40 19.01 -15.32
CA ILE A 644 2.76 19.27 -14.78
C ILE A 644 2.85 19.06 -13.25
N ALA A 645 1.72 19.17 -12.55
CA ALA A 645 1.59 18.89 -11.12
C ALA A 645 1.29 17.41 -10.81
N ALA A 646 1.34 16.52 -11.81
CA ALA A 646 0.96 15.13 -11.60
C ALA A 646 1.80 14.46 -10.51
N HIS A 647 1.13 13.81 -9.55
CA HIS A 647 1.80 13.19 -8.41
C HIS A 647 2.84 12.14 -8.84
N ILE A 648 2.65 11.51 -10.00
CA ILE A 648 3.62 10.55 -10.55
C ILE A 648 4.94 11.21 -10.96
N LEU A 649 4.90 12.42 -11.53
CA LEU A 649 6.09 13.18 -11.91
C LEU A 649 6.87 13.62 -10.69
N TYR A 650 6.17 14.01 -9.63
CA TYR A 650 6.78 14.32 -8.34
C TYR A 650 7.52 13.10 -7.77
N LYS A 651 6.91 11.91 -7.80
CA LYS A 651 7.55 10.67 -7.33
C LYS A 651 8.78 10.31 -8.15
N LEU A 652 8.68 10.39 -9.48
CA LEU A 652 9.81 10.17 -10.39
C LEU A 652 10.95 11.16 -10.10
N GLY A 653 10.64 12.44 -9.96
CA GLY A 653 11.63 13.45 -9.59
C GLY A 653 12.31 13.17 -8.25
N LYS A 654 11.55 12.74 -7.23
CA LYS A 654 12.11 12.34 -5.93
C LYS A 654 13.07 11.16 -6.06
N GLN A 655 12.78 10.17 -6.92
CA GLN A 655 13.68 9.04 -7.18
C GLN A 655 14.95 9.46 -7.93
N LEU A 656 14.81 10.38 -8.89
CA LEU A 656 15.93 10.87 -9.70
C LEU A 656 16.82 11.89 -8.97
N GLY A 657 16.36 12.44 -7.84
CA GLY A 657 17.07 13.47 -7.08
C GLY A 657 16.98 14.87 -7.67
N TYR A 658 16.14 15.08 -8.69
CA TYR A 658 15.88 16.39 -9.31
C TYR A 658 14.43 16.52 -9.76
N GLN A 659 13.95 17.75 -9.94
CA GLN A 659 12.59 17.97 -10.42
C GLN A 659 12.48 17.58 -11.90
N LEU A 660 11.72 16.53 -12.19
CA LEU A 660 11.43 16.12 -13.56
C LEU A 660 10.57 17.18 -14.26
N GLN A 661 11.02 17.66 -15.41
CA GLN A 661 10.26 18.56 -16.28
C GLN A 661 9.76 17.75 -17.47
N PRO A 662 8.48 17.35 -17.49
CA PRO A 662 7.93 16.58 -18.61
C PRO A 662 7.84 17.45 -19.87
N THR A 663 7.96 16.84 -21.05
CA THR A 663 7.66 17.51 -22.31
C THR A 663 6.14 17.67 -22.50
N GLU A 664 5.72 18.62 -23.34
CA GLU A 664 4.31 18.77 -23.72
C GLU A 664 3.75 17.50 -24.37
N GLU A 665 4.58 16.79 -25.12
CA GLU A 665 4.25 15.47 -25.70
C GLU A 665 3.96 14.45 -24.59
N GLN A 666 4.82 14.33 -23.58
CA GLN A 666 4.61 13.42 -22.45
C GLN A 666 3.33 13.74 -21.67
N LEU A 667 3.04 15.02 -21.42
CA LEU A 667 1.79 15.45 -20.77
C LEU A 667 0.56 15.09 -21.62
N THR A 668 0.65 15.27 -22.94
CA THR A 668 -0.40 14.90 -23.88
C THR A 668 -0.66 13.40 -23.87
N ARG A 669 0.41 12.59 -23.86
CA ARG A 669 0.35 11.13 -23.75
C ARG A 669 -0.28 10.67 -22.44
N MET A 670 0.13 11.26 -21.30
CA MET A 670 -0.50 11.01 -19.99
C MET A 670 -2.00 11.34 -19.99
N SER A 671 -2.38 12.48 -20.55
CA SER A 671 -3.79 12.90 -20.66
C SER A 671 -4.59 11.95 -21.55
N ASN A 672 -4.03 11.54 -22.69
CA ASN A 672 -4.63 10.54 -23.58
C ASN A 672 -4.83 9.21 -22.87
N LEU A 673 -3.83 8.74 -22.13
CA LEU A 673 -3.90 7.51 -21.36
C LEU A 673 -5.00 7.58 -20.28
N ASN A 674 -5.11 8.71 -19.56
CA ASN A 674 -6.20 8.94 -18.60
C ASN A 674 -7.59 8.97 -19.25
N ARG A 675 -7.72 9.65 -20.40
CA ARG A 675 -8.99 9.81 -21.13
C ARG A 675 -9.60 8.47 -21.53
N ARG A 676 -8.78 7.45 -21.80
CA ARG A 676 -9.21 6.08 -22.17
C ARG A 676 -10.15 5.46 -21.14
N LYS A 677 -10.18 5.94 -19.89
CA LYS A 677 -11.15 5.45 -18.88
C LYS A 677 -12.61 5.65 -19.30
N GLN A 678 -12.89 6.63 -20.17
CA GLN A 678 -14.20 6.84 -20.77
C GLN A 678 -14.65 5.66 -21.65
N ASP A 679 -13.69 4.85 -22.11
CA ASP A 679 -13.93 3.66 -22.92
C ASP A 679 -13.83 2.36 -22.11
N PHE A 680 -13.58 2.45 -20.81
CA PHE A 680 -13.52 1.29 -19.93
C PHE A 680 -14.89 0.59 -19.88
N GLY A 681 -14.91 -0.72 -20.07
CA GLY A 681 -16.14 -1.52 -20.15
C GLY A 681 -16.87 -1.47 -21.50
N LYS A 682 -16.46 -0.60 -22.44
CA LYS A 682 -17.00 -0.64 -23.82
C LYS A 682 -16.45 -1.84 -24.58
N THR A 683 -17.23 -2.36 -25.53
CA THR A 683 -16.86 -3.52 -26.37
C THR A 683 -15.88 -3.19 -27.52
N SER A 684 -15.37 -1.96 -27.56
CA SER A 684 -14.42 -1.50 -28.58
C SER A 684 -13.01 -2.02 -28.30
N LEU A 685 -12.37 -2.55 -29.34
CA LEU A 685 -10.97 -2.95 -29.27
C LEU A 685 -10.04 -1.74 -29.22
N HIS A 686 -9.08 -1.79 -28.31
CA HIS A 686 -7.94 -0.88 -28.27
C HIS A 686 -7.19 -0.94 -29.59
N GLN A 687 -6.88 0.23 -30.17
CA GLN A 687 -6.37 0.32 -31.54
C GLN A 687 -5.08 -0.51 -31.77
N PRO A 688 -4.06 -0.44 -30.89
CA PRO A 688 -2.90 -1.33 -30.93
C PRO A 688 -3.22 -2.82 -30.96
N SER A 689 -4.30 -3.25 -30.31
CA SER A 689 -4.69 -4.66 -30.22
C SER A 689 -5.44 -5.15 -31.47
N ARG A 690 -6.07 -4.25 -32.24
CA ARG A 690 -6.90 -4.59 -33.41
C ARG A 690 -6.15 -5.41 -34.46
N SER A 691 -4.93 -5.01 -34.82
CA SER A 691 -4.14 -5.72 -35.85
C SER A 691 -3.82 -7.15 -35.43
N ARG A 692 -3.44 -7.33 -34.15
CA ARG A 692 -3.12 -8.66 -33.58
C ARG A 692 -4.35 -9.56 -33.59
N ILE A 693 -5.50 -9.05 -33.16
CA ILE A 693 -6.75 -9.79 -33.10
C ILE A 693 -7.23 -10.16 -34.50
N ASN A 694 -7.13 -9.24 -35.47
CA ASN A 694 -7.45 -9.53 -36.87
C ASN A 694 -6.54 -10.62 -37.47
N ASN A 695 -5.28 -10.69 -37.04
CA ASN A 695 -4.40 -11.80 -37.43
C ASN A 695 -4.83 -13.11 -36.77
N THR A 696 -5.14 -13.10 -35.47
CA THR A 696 -5.65 -14.28 -34.76
C THR A 696 -6.93 -14.82 -35.37
N ASN A 697 -7.91 -13.96 -35.67
CA ASN A 697 -9.15 -14.38 -36.33
C ASN A 697 -8.89 -15.01 -37.69
N ARG A 698 -8.03 -14.40 -38.53
CA ARG A 698 -7.63 -14.99 -39.82
C ARG A 698 -7.02 -16.39 -39.66
N LYS A 699 -6.20 -16.62 -38.64
CA LYS A 699 -5.63 -17.96 -38.36
C LYS A 699 -6.70 -18.97 -37.93
N ILE A 700 -7.63 -18.56 -37.08
CA ILE A 700 -8.74 -19.42 -36.65
C ILE A 700 -9.63 -19.75 -37.87
N ASP A 701 -9.96 -18.77 -38.70
CA ASP A 701 -10.80 -18.95 -39.89
C ASP A 701 -10.13 -19.91 -40.89
N ALA A 702 -8.82 -19.76 -41.11
CA ALA A 702 -8.06 -20.68 -41.96
C ALA A 702 -8.06 -22.11 -41.41
N MET A 703 -7.92 -22.28 -40.10
CA MET A 703 -7.94 -23.59 -39.45
C MET A 703 -9.32 -24.27 -39.55
N LEU A 704 -10.40 -23.51 -39.30
CA LEU A 704 -11.77 -24.03 -39.42
C LEU A 704 -12.13 -24.38 -40.86
N ALA A 705 -11.68 -23.58 -41.84
CA ALA A 705 -11.87 -23.89 -43.25
C ALA A 705 -11.13 -25.17 -43.68
N GLN A 706 -9.92 -25.41 -43.16
CA GLN A 706 -9.20 -26.66 -43.40
C GLN A 706 -9.91 -27.88 -42.78
N ALA A 707 -10.46 -27.74 -41.57
CA ALA A 707 -11.23 -28.81 -40.93
C ALA A 707 -12.49 -29.19 -41.72
N GLN A 708 -13.14 -28.23 -42.37
CA GLN A 708 -14.31 -28.45 -43.23
C GLN A 708 -13.98 -29.08 -44.59
N LEU A 709 -12.73 -28.97 -45.07
CA LEU A 709 -12.26 -29.61 -46.31
C LEU A 709 -11.85 -31.08 -46.09
N HIS A 710 -11.63 -31.48 -44.85
CA HIS A 710 -11.21 -32.84 -44.45
C HIS A 710 -12.31 -33.64 -43.74
N SER A 711 -13.48 -33.05 -43.52
CA SER A 711 -14.74 -33.70 -43.10
C SER A 711 -15.61 -33.99 -44.32
#